data_AF-A0AAD2X7C5-F1
#
_entry.id   AF-A0AAD2X7C5-F1
#
_cell.length_a   1.000
_cell.length_b   1.000
_cell.length_c   1.000
_cell.angle_alpha   90.00
_cell.angle_beta   90.00
_cell.angle_gamma   90.00
#
_symmetry.space_group_name_H-M   'P 1'
#
loop_
_entity.id
_entity.type
_entity.pdbx_description
1 polymer ?
#
loop_
_entity_poly.entity_id
_entity_poly.type
_entity_poly.pdbx_seq_one_letter_code
_entity_poly.pdbx_strand_id
1 'polypeptide(L)'
;MITTNKIKNTYHMTSKIFSITIIFVSFLCFSCSETDMDNELNPNTPPSTHASTTYDVDIEAQTNAPERQHASAKPFDMSFKVSEENIGGKTVLYPKLNITKEVIPSLVVLYDKRNNKKEIVEANWKVVKKGTDVRLILEKLSLQSNIADGEWYLMSMIGGGERKGDNLEVNTETAINVVEKNQEFTTSCPFATTWRRIVKNGNQIKLDNKDKKMVFKPQGVFLMVWVENRTTLDTRLRREIRMESNAFCASGAYKFDINKDQIAEDADLAASYWEPNSANTIQGLSPVYEKYNAKQYATTIKLNYQDGKDDGTLRQGKGDLNNYIYFNSYKKPATGVTAAKNTKTTRGFLVCLMPVNYKKTSNYGSIIGETLFYGKVDVTTPHRTNFTYDSSIYGTAGKSDPNTWCPYMGNRYLLGSFCKELEKGTCYKMMLRIVRPMLPIERLWAHRQNGQMQRRNYNDAEGIAEGTKVEKAPYPTLDSKLYRLPKYSEFVPIFNNPKKQLDSGEGLGGVKTFDAGEGYGNSILMGSHLNFVDINGKQNKFDNWFCSVKDSKVLYGVMYMKPYKERDTSATNNYKVAVRMTFPNAKAKGGIATVDVYYLGPNYNIDIQNTGYYLAHEDFWKRLNKEDIIQRKFQLGNYWISDKNITHPYEPKFSNVDFTLDGISQKGNKNLTTTGGHYFLPWLKSPAW
;
A
#
# COMPACT_ATOMS: atom_id res chain seq x y z
N MET A 1 -14.55 -61.03 23.59
CA MET A 1 -13.55 -61.07 22.51
C MET A 1 -13.85 -59.85 21.61
N ILE A 2 -12.95 -58.91 21.30
CA ILE A 2 -11.57 -59.04 20.78
C ILE A 2 -11.66 -59.65 19.35
N THR A 3 -11.29 -58.97 18.24
CA THR A 3 -10.35 -57.85 18.03
C THR A 3 -10.75 -56.88 16.89
N THR A 4 -10.08 -55.71 16.85
CA THR A 4 -9.71 -54.82 15.70
C THR A 4 -10.10 -55.21 14.26
N ASN A 5 -10.47 -54.26 13.38
CA ASN A 5 -9.63 -53.13 12.96
C ASN A 5 -10.40 -51.87 12.50
N LYS A 6 -9.78 -50.68 12.69
CA LYS A 6 -10.19 -49.40 12.08
C LYS A 6 -9.14 -48.93 11.07
N ILE A 7 -9.51 -48.79 9.80
CA ILE A 7 -8.68 -48.10 8.80
C ILE A 7 -9.22 -46.70 8.56
N LYS A 8 -8.53 -45.68 9.07
CA LYS A 8 -8.73 -44.27 8.69
C LYS A 8 -7.83 -43.93 7.50
N ASN A 9 -8.31 -44.11 6.27
CA ASN A 9 -7.60 -43.57 5.11
C ASN A 9 -7.71 -42.04 5.12
N THR A 10 -6.62 -41.38 5.51
CA THR A 10 -6.49 -39.92 5.53
C THR A 10 -5.59 -39.52 4.37
N TYR A 11 -6.19 -39.11 3.24
CA TYR A 11 -5.43 -38.67 2.06
C TYR A 11 -5.44 -37.15 1.93
N HIS A 12 -4.26 -36.55 2.01
CA HIS A 12 -3.99 -35.19 1.55
C HIS A 12 -4.21 -35.10 0.03
N MET A 13 -4.62 -33.93 -0.48
CA MET A 13 -3.91 -33.21 -1.56
C MET A 13 -4.50 -31.81 -1.85
N THR A 14 -3.66 -30.81 -1.56
CA THR A 14 -3.21 -29.71 -2.46
C THR A 14 -4.19 -28.68 -3.05
N SER A 15 -4.54 -27.67 -2.25
CA SER A 15 -5.00 -26.37 -2.78
C SER A 15 -3.84 -25.60 -3.44
N LYS A 16 -3.83 -25.50 -4.78
CA LYS A 16 -2.86 -24.67 -5.54
C LYS A 16 -3.21 -23.19 -5.47
N ILE A 17 -2.96 -22.57 -4.30
CA ILE A 17 -2.98 -21.12 -4.14
C ILE A 17 -1.89 -20.50 -5.03
N PHE A 18 -2.23 -19.43 -5.76
CA PHE A 18 -1.25 -18.62 -6.51
C PHE A 18 -0.43 -17.74 -5.54
N SER A 19 0.41 -18.39 -4.75
CA SER A 19 1.32 -17.74 -3.83
C SER A 19 2.34 -16.90 -4.58
N ILE A 20 2.33 -15.58 -4.36
CA ILE A 20 3.54 -14.77 -4.53
C ILE A 20 4.58 -15.40 -3.61
N THR A 21 5.67 -15.89 -4.19
CA THR A 21 6.65 -16.74 -3.49
C THR A 21 7.21 -16.01 -2.27
N ILE A 22 6.82 -16.45 -1.07
CA ILE A 22 7.53 -16.09 0.16
C ILE A 22 8.83 -16.88 0.12
N ILE A 23 9.96 -16.18 0.05
CA ILE A 23 11.29 -16.78 0.02
C ILE A 23 11.86 -16.68 1.43
N PHE A 24 11.67 -17.75 2.21
CA PHE A 24 12.41 -18.01 3.44
C PHE A 24 13.67 -18.79 3.07
N VAL A 25 14.84 -18.13 3.06
CA VAL A 25 16.15 -18.80 3.13
C VAL A 25 17.08 -17.95 3.99
N SER A 26 17.32 -18.42 5.22
CA SER A 26 18.43 -17.98 6.06
C SER A 26 19.73 -18.68 5.63
N PHE A 27 20.81 -17.95 5.39
CA PHE A 27 22.22 -18.25 5.74
C PHE A 27 23.16 -17.22 5.07
N LEU A 28 24.33 -16.95 5.66
CA LEU A 28 25.17 -15.78 5.32
C LEU A 28 26.65 -16.13 5.10
N CYS A 29 27.12 -15.95 3.85
CA CYS A 29 28.48 -16.20 3.30
C CYS A 29 28.79 -15.18 2.15
N PHE A 30 30.01 -14.91 1.62
CA PHE A 30 31.48 -15.12 1.85
C PHE A 30 32.19 -14.15 0.83
N SER A 31 33.44 -13.63 0.89
CA SER A 31 34.52 -13.56 1.90
C SER A 31 35.58 -12.44 1.65
N CYS A 32 36.73 -12.72 0.99
CA CYS A 32 37.99 -11.94 0.86
C CYS A 32 38.10 -11.10 -0.45
N SER A 33 39.05 -10.16 -0.68
CA SER A 33 40.03 -9.37 0.14
C SER A 33 40.54 -8.13 -0.65
N GLU A 34 41.38 -7.26 -0.07
CA GLU A 34 42.21 -6.27 -0.81
C GLU A 34 42.31 -4.81 -0.23
N THR A 35 43.40 -4.48 0.48
CA THR A 35 44.08 -3.16 0.71
C THR A 35 43.34 -1.80 0.91
N ASP A 36 43.52 -1.26 2.13
CA ASP A 36 43.98 0.08 2.59
C ASP A 36 43.78 1.38 1.75
N MET A 37 43.31 2.46 2.42
CA MET A 37 44.20 3.57 2.87
C MET A 37 43.52 4.66 3.74
N ASP A 38 44.19 4.98 4.84
CA ASP A 38 44.40 6.27 5.54
C ASP A 38 43.29 7.23 6.06
N ASN A 39 43.75 8.02 7.06
CA ASN A 39 43.03 9.03 7.83
C ASN A 39 43.05 10.43 7.18
N GLU A 40 42.13 11.30 7.58
CA GLU A 40 42.51 12.47 8.37
C GLU A 40 41.33 13.06 9.18
N LEU A 41 41.64 13.86 10.20
CA LEU A 41 40.71 14.41 11.19
C LEU A 41 40.83 15.93 11.27
N ASN A 42 39.70 16.65 11.26
CA ASN A 42 39.36 17.55 12.38
C ASN A 42 37.94 18.15 12.30
N PRO A 43 37.17 18.14 13.40
CA PRO A 43 35.97 18.96 13.60
C PRO A 43 36.30 20.28 14.33
N ASN A 44 35.37 21.24 14.38
CA ASN A 44 35.61 22.53 15.05
C ASN A 44 34.38 23.07 15.82
N THR A 45 34.11 22.53 17.02
CA THR A 45 33.27 23.17 18.06
C THR A 45 33.63 22.57 19.44
N PRO A 46 33.92 23.36 20.49
CA PRO A 46 34.29 22.84 21.81
C PRO A 46 33.07 22.55 22.71
N PRO A 47 32.94 21.33 23.29
CA PRO A 47 31.97 21.03 24.36
C PRO A 47 32.51 21.41 25.75
N SER A 48 31.62 21.59 26.72
CA SER A 48 31.97 21.80 28.13
C SER A 48 32.59 20.55 28.77
N THR A 49 33.73 20.70 29.45
CA THR A 49 34.53 19.61 30.02
C THR A 49 33.98 19.04 31.32
N HIS A 50 32.95 18.19 31.21
CA HIS A 50 32.78 17.12 32.19
C HIS A 50 33.93 16.10 32.02
N ALA A 51 34.58 15.71 33.12
CA ALA A 51 35.70 14.78 33.09
C ALA A 51 35.20 13.33 32.88
N SER A 52 35.32 12.82 31.65
CA SER A 52 34.91 11.46 31.29
C SER A 52 35.69 10.40 32.08
N THR A 53 34.98 9.49 32.73
CA THR A 53 35.59 8.32 33.40
C THR A 53 35.74 7.19 32.39
N THR A 54 36.95 6.66 32.23
CA THR A 54 37.24 5.56 31.29
C THR A 54 37.27 4.22 32.02
N TYR A 55 36.59 3.21 31.46
CA TYR A 55 36.66 1.82 31.91
C TYR A 55 37.24 0.93 30.81
N ASP A 56 38.09 -0.03 31.20
CA ASP A 56 38.51 -1.13 30.34
C ASP A 56 37.40 -2.17 30.29
N VAL A 57 37.10 -2.74 29.13
CA VAL A 57 35.93 -3.63 28.99
C VAL A 57 36.24 -4.96 28.28
N ASP A 58 35.63 -6.03 28.80
CA ASP A 58 35.77 -7.42 28.35
C ASP A 58 34.42 -7.88 27.77
N ILE A 59 34.11 -7.35 26.57
CA ILE A 59 32.80 -7.50 25.90
C ILE A 59 32.99 -7.75 24.39
N GLU A 60 32.70 -8.97 23.95
CA GLU A 60 32.61 -9.34 22.52
C GLU A 60 31.15 -9.34 22.04
N ALA A 61 30.92 -8.72 20.89
CA ALA A 61 29.69 -8.82 20.11
C ALA A 61 29.96 -9.47 18.75
N GLN A 62 28.95 -10.12 18.17
CA GLN A 62 28.97 -10.69 16.82
C GLN A 62 28.02 -9.89 15.93
N THR A 63 28.51 -9.46 14.77
CA THR A 63 27.67 -8.98 13.66
C THR A 63 27.49 -10.11 12.69
N ASN A 64 26.33 -10.77 12.71
CA ASN A 64 26.04 -11.91 11.86
C ASN A 64 25.76 -11.45 10.40
N ALA A 65 26.81 -11.09 9.65
CA ALA A 65 26.80 -10.89 8.20
C ALA A 65 28.25 -10.88 7.60
N PRO A 66 28.45 -11.20 6.30
CA PRO A 66 29.76 -11.25 5.62
C PRO A 66 30.02 -10.03 4.70
N GLU A 67 31.24 -9.89 4.18
CA GLU A 67 31.85 -8.65 3.63
C GLU A 67 31.93 -8.64 2.05
N ARG A 68 32.59 -7.77 1.25
CA ARG A 68 33.59 -6.64 1.34
C ARG A 68 33.37 -5.60 0.20
N GLN A 69 33.87 -4.34 0.17
CA GLN A 69 34.41 -3.36 1.14
C GLN A 69 34.50 -1.97 0.44
N HIS A 70 34.32 -0.87 1.21
CA HIS A 70 34.47 0.58 0.88
C HIS A 70 33.53 1.19 -0.20
N ALA A 71 32.90 2.36 -0.03
CA ALA A 71 32.66 3.30 1.10
C ALA A 71 31.50 4.27 0.69
N SER A 72 31.07 5.35 1.37
CA SER A 72 31.43 6.06 2.62
C SER A 72 30.16 6.72 3.25
N ALA A 73 30.20 7.20 4.51
CA ALA A 73 28.98 7.43 5.31
C ALA A 73 29.10 8.54 6.39
N LYS A 74 27.95 9.05 6.88
CA LYS A 74 27.86 9.79 8.16
C LYS A 74 28.33 8.88 9.31
N PRO A 75 28.77 9.41 10.48
CA PRO A 75 29.44 8.61 11.53
C PRO A 75 28.79 7.25 11.81
N PHE A 76 27.50 7.23 12.16
CA PHE A 76 26.75 6.04 12.53
C PHE A 76 26.15 5.22 11.37
N ASP A 77 26.17 5.68 10.12
CA ASP A 77 25.58 4.95 8.99
C ASP A 77 26.41 3.68 8.65
N MET A 78 25.72 2.57 8.34
CA MET A 78 26.36 1.37 7.77
C MET A 78 26.54 1.50 6.27
N SER A 79 27.65 0.95 5.77
CA SER A 79 27.81 0.59 4.37
C SER A 79 27.12 -0.75 4.07
N PHE A 80 26.59 -0.86 2.87
CA PHE A 80 25.94 -2.03 2.31
C PHE A 80 26.43 -2.26 0.88
N LYS A 81 26.40 -3.51 0.43
CA LYS A 81 26.75 -3.90 -0.94
C LYS A 81 25.64 -4.75 -1.53
N VAL A 82 25.27 -4.49 -2.77
CA VAL A 82 24.18 -5.21 -3.45
C VAL A 82 24.69 -6.53 -4.01
N SER A 83 24.31 -7.63 -3.38
CA SER A 83 24.51 -8.97 -3.93
C SER A 83 23.40 -9.35 -4.91
N GLU A 84 23.76 -10.18 -5.88
CA GLU A 84 22.82 -10.85 -6.79
C GLU A 84 22.87 -12.36 -6.52
N GLU A 85 21.74 -12.96 -6.15
CA GLU A 85 21.67 -14.39 -5.83
C GLU A 85 20.49 -15.08 -6.50
N ASN A 86 20.61 -16.39 -6.72
CA ASN A 86 19.55 -17.22 -7.26
C ASN A 86 18.79 -17.91 -6.12
N ILE A 87 17.64 -17.35 -5.74
CA ILE A 87 16.82 -17.86 -4.63
C ILE A 87 15.51 -18.41 -5.19
N GLY A 88 15.27 -19.72 -5.03
CA GLY A 88 14.10 -20.40 -5.57
C GLY A 88 14.01 -20.38 -7.11
N GLY A 89 15.16 -20.47 -7.80
CA GLY A 89 15.24 -20.45 -9.27
C GLY A 89 15.07 -19.06 -9.89
N LYS A 90 15.25 -17.99 -9.12
CA LYS A 90 15.09 -16.60 -9.56
C LYS A 90 16.26 -15.75 -9.09
N THR A 91 16.87 -15.03 -10.02
CA THR A 91 17.87 -13.99 -9.74
C THR A 91 17.23 -12.81 -9.01
N VAL A 92 17.75 -12.45 -7.84
CA VAL A 92 17.27 -11.34 -6.98
C VAL A 92 18.45 -10.49 -6.54
N LEU A 93 18.29 -9.16 -6.64
CA LEU A 93 19.19 -8.17 -6.04
C LEU A 93 18.73 -7.83 -4.62
N TYR A 94 19.64 -7.86 -3.65
CA TYR A 94 19.37 -7.46 -2.27
C TYR A 94 20.62 -6.90 -1.57
N PRO A 95 20.48 -6.09 -0.50
CA PRO A 95 21.62 -5.55 0.22
C PRO A 95 22.20 -6.57 1.23
N LYS A 96 23.52 -6.79 1.19
CA LYS A 96 24.28 -7.34 2.31
C LYS A 96 24.97 -6.20 3.07
N LEU A 97 25.15 -6.38 4.37
CA LEU A 97 25.94 -5.47 5.20
C LEU A 97 27.39 -5.50 4.69
N ASN A 98 28.06 -4.35 4.67
CA ASN A 98 29.46 -4.28 4.26
C ASN A 98 30.30 -3.60 5.34
N ILE A 99 31.06 -4.40 6.11
CA ILE A 99 31.88 -3.87 7.21
C ILE A 99 33.29 -3.56 6.70
N THR A 100 33.59 -2.26 6.62
CA THR A 100 34.77 -1.72 5.93
C THR A 100 35.62 -0.79 6.80
N LYS A 101 35.01 -0.19 7.82
CA LYS A 101 35.70 0.63 8.84
C LYS A 101 36.38 -0.32 9.82
N GLU A 102 37.56 0.03 10.34
CA GLU A 102 38.18 -0.70 11.47
C GLU A 102 37.44 -0.48 12.79
N VAL A 103 36.69 0.62 12.89
CA VAL A 103 35.92 1.02 14.06
C VAL A 103 34.49 1.36 13.64
N ILE A 104 33.51 0.85 14.39
CA ILE A 104 32.09 1.16 14.23
C ILE A 104 31.64 1.97 15.47
N PRO A 105 31.22 3.23 15.32
CA PRO A 105 30.64 4.00 16.41
C PRO A 105 29.24 3.49 16.75
N SER A 106 28.88 3.59 18.03
CA SER A 106 27.67 3.05 18.62
C SER A 106 27.09 3.98 19.67
N LEU A 107 25.80 3.81 19.97
CA LEU A 107 25.19 4.34 21.19
C LEU A 107 25.00 3.17 22.16
N VAL A 108 25.64 3.26 23.33
CA VAL A 108 25.53 2.28 24.41
C VAL A 108 24.60 2.82 25.48
N VAL A 109 23.64 2.00 25.90
CA VAL A 109 22.67 2.27 26.95
C VAL A 109 23.01 1.37 28.14
N LEU A 110 23.43 1.98 29.24
CA LEU A 110 23.67 1.34 30.53
C LEU A 110 22.45 1.49 31.44
N TYR A 111 22.18 0.47 32.26
CA TYR A 111 21.09 0.49 33.23
C TYR A 111 21.44 -0.23 34.54
N ASP A 112 21.38 0.50 35.64
CA ASP A 112 21.42 -0.02 37.01
C ASP A 112 20.00 -0.37 37.45
N LYS A 113 19.72 -1.67 37.57
CA LYS A 113 18.41 -2.19 37.99
C LYS A 113 18.16 -2.04 39.50
N ARG A 114 19.20 -1.82 40.32
CA ARG A 114 19.12 -1.65 41.78
C ARG A 114 18.77 -0.21 42.13
N ASN A 115 19.48 0.75 41.53
CA ASN A 115 19.28 2.19 41.76
C ASN A 115 18.34 2.87 40.74
N ASN A 116 17.78 2.11 39.79
CA ASN A 116 16.87 2.61 38.74
C ASN A 116 17.48 3.77 37.91
N LYS A 117 18.78 3.69 37.62
CA LYS A 117 19.55 4.73 36.92
C LYS A 117 19.92 4.25 35.51
N LYS A 118 19.65 5.07 34.49
CA LYS A 118 20.19 4.88 33.13
C LYS A 118 21.36 5.82 32.88
N GLU A 119 22.29 5.42 32.03
CA GLU A 119 23.32 6.31 31.46
C GLU A 119 23.51 5.94 29.99
N ILE A 120 23.67 6.96 29.13
CA ILE A 120 23.69 6.80 27.67
C ILE A 120 24.94 7.47 27.13
N VAL A 121 25.74 6.71 26.39
CA VAL A 121 27.08 7.13 25.94
C VAL A 121 27.36 6.70 24.52
N GLU A 122 28.24 7.43 23.85
CA GLU A 122 28.77 7.03 22.55
C GLU A 122 30.02 6.17 22.78
N ALA A 123 30.16 5.10 22.01
CA ALA A 123 31.24 4.14 22.20
C ALA A 123 31.68 3.50 20.88
N ASN A 124 32.93 3.06 20.81
CA ASN A 124 33.58 2.59 19.58
C ASN A 124 33.89 1.09 19.64
N TRP A 125 33.35 0.34 18.68
CA TRP A 125 33.60 -1.10 18.54
C TRP A 125 34.64 -1.35 17.45
N LYS A 126 35.74 -1.99 17.83
CA LYS A 126 36.80 -2.43 16.92
C LYS A 126 36.39 -3.68 16.16
N VAL A 127 36.62 -3.67 14.86
CA VAL A 127 36.27 -4.76 13.94
C VAL A 127 37.42 -5.76 13.88
N VAL A 128 37.18 -6.99 14.35
CA VAL A 128 38.13 -8.10 14.29
C VAL A 128 37.57 -9.18 13.36
N LYS A 129 38.19 -9.29 12.18
CA LYS A 129 37.75 -10.14 11.08
C LYS A 129 38.49 -11.50 11.13
N LYS A 130 37.76 -12.62 11.13
CA LYS A 130 38.35 -13.98 11.07
C LYS A 130 37.62 -14.84 10.05
N GLY A 131 38.13 -14.91 8.82
CA GLY A 131 37.38 -15.50 7.69
C GLY A 131 36.15 -14.64 7.38
N THR A 132 34.95 -15.18 7.56
CA THR A 132 33.70 -14.39 7.57
C THR A 132 33.28 -13.88 8.94
N ASP A 133 33.85 -14.39 10.03
CA ASP A 133 33.40 -14.04 11.37
C ASP A 133 33.83 -12.62 11.70
N VAL A 134 32.89 -11.68 11.57
CA VAL A 134 33.08 -10.31 12.02
C VAL A 134 32.71 -10.22 13.50
N ARG A 135 33.74 -10.08 14.33
CA ARG A 135 33.63 -9.85 15.77
C ARG A 135 33.83 -8.37 16.03
N LEU A 136 32.99 -7.83 16.90
CA LEU A 136 33.09 -6.46 17.39
C LEU A 136 33.57 -6.51 18.83
N ILE A 137 34.71 -5.87 19.11
CA ILE A 137 35.26 -5.73 20.46
C ILE A 137 35.07 -4.29 20.89
N LEU A 138 34.31 -4.09 21.97
CA LEU A 138 34.34 -2.82 22.69
C LEU A 138 35.65 -2.83 23.49
N GLU A 139 36.58 -1.90 23.23
CA GLU A 139 37.87 -1.88 23.95
C GLU A 139 37.83 -0.96 25.18
N LYS A 140 37.11 0.16 25.10
CA LYS A 140 36.94 1.13 26.18
C LYS A 140 35.54 1.74 26.17
N LEU A 141 35.05 2.09 27.36
CA LEU A 141 33.80 2.82 27.55
C LEU A 141 34.08 4.12 28.32
N SER A 142 33.67 5.26 27.77
CA SER A 142 33.80 6.58 28.39
C SER A 142 32.46 7.05 28.93
N LEU A 143 32.37 7.20 30.25
CA LEU A 143 31.14 7.58 30.96
C LEU A 143 31.21 9.02 31.47
N GLN A 144 30.07 9.70 31.54
CA GLN A 144 29.96 11.03 32.12
C GLN A 144 29.87 10.97 33.65
N SER A 145 29.45 9.84 34.21
CA SER A 145 29.45 9.61 35.66
C SER A 145 30.15 8.32 36.06
N ASN A 146 30.70 8.29 37.27
CA ASN A 146 31.29 7.07 37.82
C ASN A 146 30.17 6.07 38.17
N ILE A 147 30.19 4.89 37.57
CA ILE A 147 29.21 3.83 37.84
C ILE A 147 29.63 2.96 39.03
N ALA A 148 28.66 2.62 39.89
CA ALA A 148 28.87 1.82 41.08
C ALA A 148 29.30 0.38 40.74
N ASP A 149 30.17 -0.22 41.57
CA ASP A 149 30.55 -1.62 41.43
C ASP A 149 29.34 -2.55 41.63
N GLY A 150 29.30 -3.65 40.86
CA GLY A 150 28.22 -4.63 40.88
C GLY A 150 27.54 -4.84 39.52
N GLU A 151 26.27 -5.20 39.56
CA GLU A 151 25.47 -5.65 38.42
C GLU A 151 24.84 -4.48 37.66
N TRP A 152 25.12 -4.39 36.36
CA TRP A 152 24.51 -3.46 35.41
C TRP A 152 23.93 -4.25 34.23
N TYR A 153 23.13 -3.57 33.40
CA TYR A 153 22.67 -4.07 32.11
C TYR A 153 23.14 -3.16 30.98
N LEU A 154 23.50 -3.76 29.84
CA LEU A 154 24.02 -3.06 28.66
C LEU A 154 23.24 -3.48 27.41
N MET A 155 22.82 -2.50 26.62
CA MET A 155 22.35 -2.66 25.24
C MET A 155 23.15 -1.71 24.33
N SER A 156 23.50 -2.15 23.11
CA SER A 156 24.25 -1.34 22.15
C SER A 156 23.49 -1.20 20.84
N MET A 157 23.53 0.00 20.26
CA MET A 157 22.95 0.37 18.97
C MET A 157 24.08 0.77 18.00
N ILE A 158 24.06 0.25 16.77
CA ILE A 158 24.95 0.70 15.67
C ILE A 158 24.14 0.96 14.41
N GLY A 159 24.73 1.62 13.42
CA GLY A 159 24.31 1.48 12.03
C GLY A 159 23.20 2.39 11.52
N GLY A 160 22.78 3.37 12.32
CA GLY A 160 21.99 4.49 11.82
C GLY A 160 21.58 5.44 12.92
N GLY A 161 21.34 6.69 12.53
CA GLY A 161 20.83 7.75 13.39
C GLY A 161 21.86 8.73 13.95
N GLU A 162 21.36 9.63 14.77
CA GLU A 162 22.05 10.76 15.38
C GLU A 162 21.67 10.82 16.86
N ARG A 163 22.65 10.93 17.76
CA ARG A 163 22.39 11.10 19.19
C ARG A 163 21.86 12.50 19.46
N LYS A 164 20.71 12.63 20.12
CA LYS A 164 20.20 13.91 20.65
C LYS A 164 19.79 13.76 22.10
N GLY A 165 20.69 14.21 22.99
CA GLY A 165 20.58 13.99 24.42
C GLY A 165 20.60 12.50 24.76
N ASP A 166 19.49 12.01 25.31
CA ASP A 166 19.27 10.61 25.68
C ASP A 166 18.62 9.76 24.58
N ASN A 167 18.33 10.34 23.40
CA ASN A 167 17.64 9.64 22.31
C ASN A 167 18.57 9.35 21.11
N LEU A 168 18.25 8.30 20.36
CA LEU A 168 18.82 8.06 19.02
C LEU A 168 17.76 8.39 17.97
N GLU A 169 17.84 9.57 17.35
CA GLU A 169 16.98 9.91 16.21
C GLU A 169 17.43 9.14 14.97
N VAL A 170 16.50 8.62 14.19
CA VAL A 170 16.78 7.83 12.99
C VAL A 170 15.97 8.38 11.84
N ASN A 171 16.62 8.68 10.74
CA ASN A 171 16.01 9.14 9.49
C ASN A 171 16.64 8.33 8.35
N THR A 172 15.90 7.38 7.77
CA THR A 172 16.38 6.51 6.69
C THR A 172 16.43 7.28 5.37
N GLU A 173 17.35 6.92 4.47
CA GLU A 173 17.41 7.58 3.17
C GLU A 173 16.18 7.21 2.31
N THR A 174 15.55 8.24 1.74
CA THR A 174 14.31 8.18 0.98
C THR A 174 14.41 8.83 -0.40
N ALA A 175 15.44 9.64 -0.66
CA ALA A 175 15.86 10.05 -2.00
C ALA A 175 16.76 8.97 -2.62
N ILE A 176 16.15 7.87 -3.02
CA ILE A 176 16.81 6.61 -3.37
C ILE A 176 17.18 6.54 -4.86
N ASN A 177 18.35 5.97 -5.13
CA ASN A 177 18.90 5.78 -6.47
C ASN A 177 18.49 4.41 -7.06
N VAL A 178 18.67 4.23 -8.38
CA VAL A 178 18.61 2.89 -8.95
C VAL A 178 19.75 2.03 -8.43
N VAL A 179 19.46 0.73 -8.34
CA VAL A 179 20.31 -0.25 -7.67
C VAL A 179 20.88 -1.24 -8.69
N GLU A 180 22.20 -1.39 -8.66
CA GLU A 180 22.97 -2.27 -9.54
C GLU A 180 23.67 -3.39 -8.77
N LYS A 181 23.99 -4.50 -9.44
CA LYS A 181 24.83 -5.56 -8.88
C LYS A 181 26.18 -4.99 -8.45
N ASN A 182 26.67 -5.42 -7.30
CA ASN A 182 27.91 -4.95 -6.65
C ASN A 182 27.93 -3.47 -6.25
N GLN A 183 26.84 -2.70 -6.44
CA GLN A 183 26.79 -1.31 -6.01
C GLN A 183 26.92 -1.21 -4.49
N GLU A 184 27.82 -0.34 -4.05
CA GLU A 184 27.96 0.06 -2.65
C GLU A 184 27.07 1.26 -2.38
N PHE A 185 26.48 1.32 -1.18
CA PHE A 185 25.70 2.47 -0.71
C PHE A 185 25.68 2.50 0.82
N THR A 186 25.31 3.63 1.39
CA THR A 186 25.18 3.83 2.84
C THR A 186 23.78 4.29 3.20
N THR A 187 23.29 3.88 4.37
CA THR A 187 21.99 4.30 4.88
C THR A 187 21.88 4.08 6.38
N SER A 188 21.10 4.91 7.06
CA SER A 188 20.68 4.66 8.44
C SER A 188 19.71 3.49 8.47
N CYS A 189 20.19 2.32 8.90
CA CYS A 189 19.41 1.12 9.14
C CYS A 189 19.92 0.49 10.45
N PRO A 190 19.38 0.91 11.61
CA PRO A 190 19.96 0.55 12.89
C PRO A 190 19.95 -0.95 13.17
N PHE A 191 20.99 -1.41 13.86
CA PHE A 191 21.10 -2.72 14.48
C PHE A 191 21.19 -2.53 16.00
N ALA A 192 20.59 -3.44 16.75
CA ALA A 192 20.57 -3.42 18.21
C ALA A 192 20.99 -4.77 18.78
N THR A 193 21.70 -4.77 19.90
CA THR A 193 21.84 -5.99 20.70
C THR A 193 20.57 -6.27 21.49
N THR A 194 20.42 -7.49 22.01
CA THR A 194 19.59 -7.70 23.20
C THR A 194 20.28 -7.08 24.42
N TRP A 195 19.55 -6.94 25.54
CA TRP A 195 20.16 -6.59 26.82
C TRP A 195 21.08 -7.73 27.31
N ARG A 196 22.25 -7.35 27.82
CA ARG A 196 23.16 -8.24 28.56
C ARG A 196 23.30 -7.78 29.99
N ARG A 197 23.42 -8.73 30.91
CA ARG A 197 23.94 -8.48 32.25
C ARG A 197 25.47 -8.34 32.17
N ILE A 198 25.98 -7.30 32.80
CA ILE A 198 27.42 -6.99 32.91
C ILE A 198 27.76 -6.77 34.38
N VAL A 199 29.01 -7.04 34.74
CA VAL A 199 29.55 -6.77 36.09
C VAL A 199 30.66 -5.74 35.97
N LYS A 200 30.56 -4.69 36.77
CA LYS A 200 31.57 -3.64 36.92
C LYS A 200 32.31 -3.83 38.24
N ASN A 201 33.64 -3.84 38.19
CA ASN A 201 34.53 -4.03 39.35
C ASN A 201 35.78 -3.16 39.18
N GLY A 202 35.93 -2.13 40.03
CA GLY A 202 37.01 -1.16 39.93
C GLY A 202 36.92 -0.37 38.62
N ASN A 203 37.94 -0.48 37.77
CA ASN A 203 37.96 0.14 36.44
C ASN A 203 37.60 -0.82 35.29
N GLN A 204 37.12 -2.04 35.59
CA GLN A 204 36.80 -3.05 34.58
C GLN A 204 35.29 -3.35 34.49
N ILE A 205 34.77 -3.49 33.27
CA ILE A 205 33.39 -3.96 32.99
C ILE A 205 33.46 -5.24 32.15
N LYS A 206 32.72 -6.29 32.53
CA LYS A 206 32.75 -7.59 31.82
C LYS A 206 31.34 -8.12 31.60
N LEU A 207 31.13 -8.93 30.56
CA LEU A 207 29.93 -9.78 30.48
C LEU A 207 29.88 -10.72 31.68
N ASP A 208 28.72 -10.80 32.34
CA ASP A 208 28.51 -11.69 33.49
C ASP A 208 28.59 -13.17 33.07
N ASN A 209 27.90 -13.50 31.97
CA ASN A 209 28.03 -14.77 31.27
C ASN A 209 28.91 -14.57 30.02
N LYS A 210 30.17 -15.06 30.08
CA LYS A 210 31.15 -14.89 28.99
C LYS A 210 30.88 -15.74 27.75
N ASP A 211 30.20 -16.88 27.90
CA ASP A 211 29.87 -17.76 26.78
C ASP A 211 28.76 -17.15 25.89
N LYS A 212 27.94 -16.26 26.47
CA LYS A 212 26.85 -15.56 25.79
C LYS A 212 27.28 -14.22 25.16
N LYS A 213 27.94 -14.29 24.01
CA LYS A 213 28.27 -13.11 23.18
C LYS A 213 27.05 -12.27 22.82
N MET A 214 27.22 -10.95 22.71
CA MET A 214 26.18 -10.06 22.20
C MET A 214 25.97 -10.29 20.69
N VAL A 215 24.77 -10.10 20.17
CA VAL A 215 24.49 -10.21 18.72
C VAL A 215 23.74 -8.98 18.24
N PHE A 216 24.29 -8.26 17.26
CA PHE A 216 23.63 -7.12 16.65
C PHE A 216 22.56 -7.57 15.64
N LYS A 217 21.28 -7.37 15.98
CA LYS A 217 20.12 -7.70 15.15
C LYS A 217 19.62 -6.46 14.41
N PRO A 218 19.35 -6.53 13.08
CA PRO A 218 18.78 -5.42 12.32
C PRO A 218 17.40 -5.02 12.87
N GLN A 219 17.10 -3.73 12.82
CA GLN A 219 15.83 -3.18 13.30
C GLN A 219 14.93 -2.65 12.19
N GLY A 220 15.49 -2.31 11.02
CA GLY A 220 14.76 -1.94 9.81
C GLY A 220 14.38 -3.13 8.92
N VAL A 221 13.57 -2.84 7.89
CA VAL A 221 13.17 -3.73 6.80
C VAL A 221 13.55 -3.09 5.47
N PHE A 222 14.02 -3.87 4.51
CA PHE A 222 14.36 -3.37 3.18
C PHE A 222 13.23 -3.64 2.18
N LEU A 223 12.84 -2.63 1.39
CA LEU A 223 11.99 -2.80 0.22
C LEU A 223 12.76 -2.45 -1.05
N MET A 224 12.89 -3.42 -1.94
CA MET A 224 13.32 -3.19 -3.32
C MET A 224 12.08 -2.92 -4.17
N VAL A 225 11.98 -1.69 -4.68
CA VAL A 225 10.81 -1.13 -5.36
C VAL A 225 11.03 -1.10 -6.88
N TRP A 226 10.07 -1.62 -7.63
CA TRP A 226 9.96 -1.48 -9.09
C TRP A 226 8.65 -0.80 -9.47
N VAL A 227 8.59 -0.13 -10.63
CA VAL A 227 7.36 0.45 -11.19
C VAL A 227 7.05 -0.16 -12.56
N GLU A 228 5.78 -0.43 -12.85
CA GLU A 228 5.30 -1.05 -14.10
C GLU A 228 4.01 -0.39 -14.61
N ASN A 229 4.01 0.13 -15.84
CA ASN A 229 2.79 0.50 -16.55
C ASN A 229 2.14 -0.76 -17.16
N ARG A 230 0.83 -0.94 -16.89
CA ARG A 230 -0.03 -1.95 -17.52
C ARG A 230 -1.25 -1.33 -18.21
N THR A 231 -1.32 0.00 -18.31
CA THR A 231 -2.36 0.68 -19.09
C THR A 231 -2.07 0.60 -20.58
N THR A 232 -3.12 0.67 -21.37
CA THR A 232 -3.10 0.86 -22.84
C THR A 232 -2.62 2.24 -23.27
N LEU A 233 -2.28 3.12 -22.31
CA LEU A 233 -1.91 4.51 -22.51
C LEU A 233 -0.42 4.74 -22.19
N ASP A 234 0.20 5.68 -22.89
CA ASP A 234 1.54 6.14 -22.53
C ASP A 234 1.42 7.05 -21.30
N THR A 235 2.29 6.88 -20.31
CA THR A 235 2.16 7.54 -19.01
C THR A 235 3.50 8.07 -18.50
N ARG A 236 3.45 9.00 -17.55
CA ARG A 236 4.61 9.35 -16.72
C ARG A 236 4.22 9.37 -15.25
N LEU A 237 5.09 8.86 -14.40
CA LEU A 237 4.98 8.91 -12.94
C LEU A 237 5.96 9.96 -12.43
N ARG A 238 5.51 10.90 -11.58
CA ARG A 238 6.43 11.73 -10.79
C ARG A 238 7.31 10.83 -9.91
N ARG A 239 8.59 11.15 -9.83
CA ARG A 239 9.57 10.36 -9.04
C ARG A 239 9.28 10.35 -7.54
N GLU A 240 8.43 11.24 -7.05
CA GLU A 240 7.92 11.28 -5.68
C GLU A 240 6.72 10.34 -5.49
N ILE A 241 6.86 9.37 -4.58
CA ILE A 241 5.85 8.40 -4.18
C ILE A 241 5.61 8.58 -2.68
N ARG A 242 4.36 8.84 -2.31
CA ARG A 242 3.94 9.00 -0.91
C ARG A 242 3.48 7.66 -0.36
N MET A 243 4.28 7.06 0.52
CA MET A 243 3.83 5.97 1.37
C MET A 243 2.97 6.55 2.52
N GLU A 244 1.84 5.92 2.82
CA GLU A 244 1.09 6.09 4.06
C GLU A 244 0.95 4.72 4.74
N SER A 245 1.25 4.65 6.04
CA SER A 245 1.27 3.38 6.77
C SER A 245 1.10 3.56 8.28
N ASN A 246 0.40 2.64 8.93
CA ASN A 246 0.43 2.50 10.39
C ASN A 246 1.56 1.56 10.87
N ALA A 247 2.17 0.79 9.96
CA ALA A 247 3.07 -0.33 10.25
C ALA A 247 4.54 -0.07 9.87
N PHE A 248 4.82 0.96 9.07
CA PHE A 248 6.17 1.32 8.62
C PHE A 248 6.35 2.84 8.51
N CYS A 249 7.56 3.33 8.79
CA CYS A 249 7.93 4.73 8.63
C CYS A 249 9.41 4.84 8.21
N ALA A 250 9.86 6.03 7.79
CA ALA A 250 11.27 6.30 7.50
C ALA A 250 11.96 7.14 8.57
N SER A 251 11.25 7.60 9.60
CA SER A 251 11.78 8.52 10.60
C SER A 251 11.15 8.33 11.98
N GLY A 252 11.93 8.61 13.02
CA GLY A 252 11.54 8.48 14.42
C GLY A 252 12.74 8.55 15.35
N ALA A 253 12.59 8.06 16.58
CA ALA A 253 13.66 7.94 17.55
C ALA A 253 13.52 6.68 18.39
N TYR A 254 14.65 6.17 18.90
CA TYR A 254 14.65 5.30 20.07
C TYR A 254 14.69 6.17 21.32
N LYS A 255 13.66 6.05 22.16
CA LYS A 255 13.57 6.62 23.50
C LYS A 255 13.76 5.51 24.52
N PHE A 256 14.87 5.53 25.22
CA PHE A 256 15.24 4.46 26.15
C PHE A 256 14.57 4.65 27.51
N ASP A 257 13.24 4.52 27.51
CA ASP A 257 12.39 4.61 28.71
C ASP A 257 12.23 3.20 29.30
N ILE A 258 13.21 2.87 30.13
CA ILE A 258 13.49 1.52 30.60
C ILE A 258 12.55 1.14 31.75
N ASN A 259 11.77 0.07 31.56
CA ASN A 259 11.03 -0.58 32.64
C ASN A 259 11.92 -1.63 33.34
N LYS A 260 12.27 -1.39 34.61
CA LYS A 260 13.09 -2.27 35.45
C LYS A 260 12.62 -3.74 35.44
N ASP A 261 11.31 -3.97 35.36
CA ASP A 261 10.69 -5.30 35.50
C ASP A 261 10.76 -6.10 34.19
N GLN A 262 11.00 -5.42 33.06
CA GLN A 262 11.22 -6.05 31.74
C GLN A 262 12.70 -6.32 31.45
N ILE A 263 13.63 -5.67 32.17
CA ILE A 263 15.07 -5.86 31.98
C ILE A 263 15.52 -7.19 32.59
N ALA A 264 16.02 -8.07 31.73
CA ALA A 264 16.67 -9.33 32.04
C ALA A 264 17.82 -9.59 31.07
N GLU A 265 18.61 -10.64 31.32
CA GLU A 265 19.58 -11.15 30.35
C GLU A 265 18.86 -11.66 29.08
N ASP A 266 19.46 -11.44 27.91
CA ASP A 266 18.91 -11.77 26.58
C ASP A 266 17.62 -11.03 26.16
N ALA A 267 17.11 -10.07 26.95
CA ALA A 267 15.86 -9.37 26.63
C ALA A 267 15.94 -8.53 25.32
N ASP A 268 15.08 -8.82 24.34
CA ASP A 268 15.04 -8.14 23.03
C ASP A 268 14.03 -6.99 23.04
N LEU A 269 14.46 -5.84 23.59
CA LEU A 269 13.59 -4.68 23.85
C LEU A 269 13.83 -3.50 22.91
N ALA A 270 14.77 -3.58 21.96
CA ALA A 270 15.02 -2.47 21.03
C ALA A 270 13.74 -2.00 20.30
N ALA A 271 12.84 -2.93 19.99
CA ALA A 271 11.56 -2.65 19.36
C ALA A 271 10.54 -1.87 20.23
N SER A 272 10.61 -1.95 21.57
CA SER A 272 9.66 -1.25 22.45
C SER A 272 10.00 0.23 22.61
N TYR A 273 11.30 0.55 22.59
CA TYR A 273 11.86 1.91 22.65
C TYR A 273 11.67 2.73 21.36
N TRP A 274 11.30 2.10 20.24
CA TRP A 274 11.05 2.82 18.99
C TRP A 274 9.74 3.62 19.04
N GLU A 275 9.84 4.90 18.68
CA GLU A 275 8.72 5.80 18.40
C GLU A 275 8.89 6.47 17.04
N PRO A 276 7.90 6.38 16.13
CA PRO A 276 7.95 7.09 14.84
C PRO A 276 7.88 8.61 15.02
N ASN A 277 8.37 9.35 14.02
CA ASN A 277 8.34 10.81 14.05
C ASN A 277 6.89 11.32 13.98
N SER A 278 6.44 11.95 15.08
CA SER A 278 5.08 12.49 15.22
C SER A 278 4.75 13.60 14.21
N ALA A 279 5.75 14.37 13.75
CA ALA A 279 5.55 15.39 12.72
C ALA A 279 5.09 14.81 11.37
N ASN A 280 5.40 13.52 11.11
CA ASN A 280 4.99 12.80 9.91
C ASN A 280 3.65 12.06 10.07
N THR A 281 2.92 12.26 11.19
CA THR A 281 1.56 11.70 11.34
C THR A 281 0.54 12.43 10.48
N ILE A 282 -0.44 11.68 9.96
CA ILE A 282 -1.53 12.23 9.15
C ILE A 282 -2.52 12.96 10.07
N GLN A 283 -2.48 14.29 10.01
CA GLN A 283 -3.34 15.16 10.82
C GLN A 283 -4.81 15.14 10.38
N GLY A 284 -5.70 15.55 11.29
CA GLY A 284 -7.12 15.79 11.00
C GLY A 284 -7.99 14.53 10.88
N LEU A 285 -7.50 13.38 11.33
CA LEU A 285 -8.28 12.15 11.44
C LEU A 285 -9.09 12.16 12.74
N SER A 286 -10.34 11.67 12.71
CA SER A 286 -11.14 11.53 13.93
C SER A 286 -10.64 10.38 14.81
N PRO A 287 -10.88 10.42 16.14
CA PRO A 287 -10.57 9.30 17.05
C PRO A 287 -11.24 8.00 16.63
N VAL A 288 -12.43 8.07 16.01
CA VAL A 288 -13.13 6.91 15.45
C VAL A 288 -12.35 6.32 14.27
N TYR A 289 -11.82 7.13 13.36
CA TYR A 289 -10.98 6.63 12.27
C TYR A 289 -9.65 6.04 12.79
N GLU A 290 -8.99 6.69 13.76
CA GLU A 290 -7.76 6.16 14.36
C GLU A 290 -8.00 4.85 15.14
N LYS A 291 -9.14 4.69 15.80
CA LYS A 291 -9.55 3.47 16.50
C LYS A 291 -9.52 2.23 15.58
N TYR A 292 -10.05 2.32 14.37
CA TYR A 292 -10.10 1.17 13.45
C TYR A 292 -8.88 1.04 12.54
N ASN A 293 -8.15 2.13 12.25
CA ASN A 293 -7.06 2.15 11.25
C ASN A 293 -5.66 2.46 11.82
N ALA A 294 -5.55 2.69 13.14
CA ALA A 294 -4.38 3.21 13.86
C ALA A 294 -3.90 4.60 13.39
N LYS A 295 -2.93 5.16 14.12
CA LYS A 295 -2.19 6.35 13.71
C LYS A 295 -1.39 6.02 12.44
N GLN A 296 -1.65 6.76 11.36
CA GLN A 296 -0.99 6.57 10.07
C GLN A 296 0.12 7.62 9.90
N TYR A 297 1.26 7.19 9.38
CA TYR A 297 2.46 8.00 9.15
C TYR A 297 2.73 8.11 7.65
N ALA A 298 3.25 9.26 7.22
CA ALA A 298 3.58 9.54 5.82
C ALA A 298 5.10 9.55 5.60
N THR A 299 5.56 8.84 4.55
CA THR A 299 6.93 8.93 4.04
C THR A 299 6.88 9.32 2.57
N THR A 300 7.60 10.36 2.17
CA THR A 300 7.85 10.65 0.75
C THR A 300 9.11 9.92 0.31
N ILE A 301 9.00 9.06 -0.70
CA ILE A 301 10.11 8.33 -1.33
C ILE A 301 10.34 8.93 -2.71
N LYS A 302 11.56 9.39 -3.00
CA LYS A 302 11.94 9.99 -4.28
C LYS A 302 12.85 9.03 -5.06
N LEU A 303 12.37 8.56 -6.21
CA LEU A 303 13.08 7.65 -7.12
C LEU A 303 14.02 8.46 -8.05
N ASN A 304 15.21 8.81 -7.58
CA ASN A 304 16.11 9.74 -8.27
C ASN A 304 16.37 9.34 -9.74
N TYR A 305 16.46 10.35 -10.60
CA TYR A 305 17.07 10.20 -11.91
C TYR A 305 18.58 10.14 -11.76
N GLN A 306 19.23 9.31 -12.58
CA GLN A 306 20.67 9.30 -12.75
C GLN A 306 20.95 9.23 -14.25
N ASP A 307 21.82 10.12 -14.75
CA ASP A 307 22.22 10.08 -16.14
C ASP A 307 23.18 8.89 -16.41
N GLY A 308 23.23 8.43 -17.65
CA GLY A 308 23.94 7.22 -18.09
C GLY A 308 23.34 5.89 -17.58
N LYS A 309 22.73 5.87 -16.38
CA LYS A 309 22.14 4.66 -15.77
C LYS A 309 20.73 4.41 -16.27
N ASP A 310 20.48 3.27 -16.91
CA ASP A 310 19.13 2.85 -17.27
C ASP A 310 18.28 2.50 -16.03
N ASP A 311 17.18 3.24 -15.86
CA ASP A 311 16.11 3.01 -14.90
C ASP A 311 14.83 2.46 -15.55
N GLY A 312 14.85 2.24 -16.87
CA GLY A 312 13.71 1.83 -17.69
C GLY A 312 12.86 2.99 -18.23
N THR A 313 13.16 4.25 -17.88
CA THR A 313 12.41 5.41 -18.40
C THR A 313 12.59 5.55 -19.92
N LEU A 314 11.53 5.96 -20.62
CA LEU A 314 11.67 6.48 -21.98
C LEU A 314 12.42 7.83 -21.92
N ARG A 315 13.65 7.88 -22.44
CA ARG A 315 14.51 9.09 -22.41
C ARG A 315 14.35 10.01 -23.64
N GLN A 316 14.07 9.43 -24.81
CA GLN A 316 14.06 10.17 -26.06
C GLN A 316 12.99 11.29 -26.07
N GLY A 317 13.44 12.52 -26.31
CA GLY A 317 12.57 13.71 -26.39
C GLY A 317 11.96 14.15 -25.06
N LYS A 318 12.55 13.81 -23.91
CA LYS A 318 12.07 14.20 -22.56
C LYS A 318 13.07 15.12 -21.86
N GLY A 319 12.67 16.36 -21.58
CA GLY A 319 13.51 17.35 -20.88
C GLY A 319 13.38 17.35 -19.36
N ASP A 320 12.34 16.72 -18.81
CA ASP A 320 11.98 16.74 -17.38
C ASP A 320 12.24 15.41 -16.66
N LEU A 321 13.23 14.64 -17.13
CA LEU A 321 13.59 13.32 -16.59
C LEU A 321 13.97 13.34 -15.10
N ASN A 322 14.49 14.45 -14.57
CA ASN A 322 14.73 14.64 -13.14
C ASN A 322 13.45 14.59 -12.27
N ASN A 323 12.29 14.88 -12.87
CA ASN A 323 11.00 14.92 -12.18
C ASN A 323 10.14 13.68 -12.45
N TYR A 324 10.32 13.00 -13.59
CA TYR A 324 9.43 11.94 -14.07
C TYR A 324 10.16 10.67 -14.54
N ILE A 325 9.48 9.53 -14.37
CA ILE A 325 9.74 8.28 -15.11
C ILE A 325 8.65 8.16 -16.17
N TYR A 326 9.04 8.06 -17.44
CA TYR A 326 8.14 7.90 -18.59
C TYR A 326 8.02 6.43 -18.98
N PHE A 327 6.79 5.98 -19.23
CA PHE A 327 6.48 4.62 -19.66
C PHE A 327 5.66 4.60 -20.95
N ASN A 328 6.02 3.71 -21.86
CA ASN A 328 5.18 3.37 -23.01
C ASN A 328 3.89 2.66 -22.57
N SER A 329 2.87 2.74 -23.42
CA SER A 329 1.66 1.91 -23.35
C SER A 329 1.97 0.42 -23.34
N TYR A 330 1.33 -0.30 -22.42
CA TYR A 330 1.41 -1.76 -22.35
C TYR A 330 0.33 -2.39 -23.23
N LYS A 331 0.78 -3.01 -24.32
CA LYS A 331 -0.02 -3.99 -25.08
C LYS A 331 0.48 -5.38 -24.70
N LYS A 332 -0.41 -6.27 -24.26
CA LYS A 332 -0.06 -7.67 -24.02
C LYS A 332 0.41 -8.26 -25.37
N PRO A 333 1.67 -8.73 -25.50
CA PRO A 333 2.12 -9.30 -26.76
C PRO A 333 1.34 -10.57 -27.10
N ALA A 334 1.14 -10.81 -28.39
CA ALA A 334 0.72 -12.12 -28.87
C ALA A 334 1.85 -13.15 -28.64
N THR A 335 1.51 -14.43 -28.61
CA THR A 335 2.49 -15.51 -28.45
C THR A 335 3.57 -15.41 -29.54
N GLY A 336 4.84 -15.40 -29.13
CA GLY A 336 5.98 -15.22 -30.05
C GLY A 336 6.38 -13.78 -30.37
N VAL A 337 5.61 -12.76 -29.93
CA VAL A 337 5.92 -11.34 -30.18
C VAL A 337 6.71 -10.72 -29.02
N THR A 338 7.71 -9.89 -29.33
CA THR A 338 8.49 -9.15 -28.33
C THR A 338 7.61 -8.23 -27.48
N ALA A 339 7.82 -8.23 -26.16
CA ALA A 339 7.09 -7.34 -25.26
C ALA A 339 7.47 -5.86 -25.46
N ALA A 340 6.51 -4.96 -25.24
CA ALA A 340 6.71 -3.51 -25.37
C ALA A 340 7.80 -2.99 -24.41
N LYS A 341 8.84 -2.34 -24.97
CA LYS A 341 9.95 -1.72 -24.24
C LYS A 341 9.46 -0.55 -23.38
N ASN A 342 10.21 -0.20 -22.33
CA ASN A 342 9.93 0.91 -21.40
C ASN A 342 8.50 0.88 -20.80
N THR A 343 7.94 -0.31 -20.59
CA THR A 343 6.68 -0.51 -19.85
C THR A 343 6.90 -0.72 -18.35
N LYS A 344 8.16 -0.81 -17.89
CA LYS A 344 8.53 -1.02 -16.48
C LYS A 344 9.95 -0.50 -16.22
N THR A 345 10.28 -0.27 -14.96
CA THR A 345 11.66 -0.02 -14.56
C THR A 345 12.49 -1.29 -14.77
N THR A 346 13.67 -1.15 -15.38
CA THR A 346 14.58 -2.27 -15.64
C THR A 346 15.33 -2.67 -14.38
N ARG A 347 15.61 -1.69 -13.50
CA ARG A 347 16.24 -1.85 -12.19
C ARG A 347 15.27 -1.52 -11.06
N GLY A 348 15.66 -1.92 -9.85
CA GLY A 348 14.94 -1.60 -8.61
C GLY A 348 15.53 -0.37 -7.92
N PHE A 349 14.77 0.19 -6.99
CA PHE A 349 15.17 1.25 -6.06
C PHE A 349 15.04 0.71 -4.64
N LEU A 350 16.07 0.85 -3.80
CA LEU A 350 16.08 0.26 -2.46
C LEU A 350 15.82 1.30 -1.38
N VAL A 351 14.83 1.06 -0.51
CA VAL A 351 14.54 1.89 0.67
C VAL A 351 14.61 1.04 1.95
N CYS A 352 15.09 1.65 3.04
CA CYS A 352 14.96 1.09 4.39
C CYS A 352 13.77 1.73 5.10
N LEU A 353 12.94 0.92 5.78
CA LEU A 353 11.81 1.36 6.57
C LEU A 353 11.86 0.75 7.98
N MET A 354 11.53 1.55 8.98
CA MET A 354 11.46 1.14 10.38
C MET A 354 10.03 0.62 10.68
N PRO A 355 9.87 -0.61 11.21
CA PRO A 355 8.58 -1.13 11.64
C PRO A 355 7.94 -0.28 12.74
N VAL A 356 6.61 -0.18 12.72
CA VAL A 356 5.81 0.59 13.67
C VAL A 356 4.83 -0.33 14.38
N ASN A 357 4.80 -0.27 15.71
CA ASN A 357 3.83 -0.99 16.50
C ASN A 357 2.49 -0.24 16.52
N TYR A 358 1.69 -0.39 15.45
CA TYR A 358 0.35 0.21 15.30
C TYR A 358 -0.57 -0.07 16.50
N LYS A 359 -0.40 -1.21 17.18
CA LYS A 359 -1.13 -1.61 18.39
C LYS A 359 -0.83 -0.73 19.62
N LYS A 360 0.22 0.11 19.61
CA LYS A 360 0.40 1.21 20.59
C LYS A 360 -0.64 2.34 20.42
N THR A 361 -1.30 2.43 19.26
CA THR A 361 -2.14 3.59 18.87
C THR A 361 -3.62 3.26 18.63
N SER A 362 -4.01 2.00 18.82
CA SER A 362 -5.40 1.54 18.79
C SER A 362 -5.59 0.37 19.75
N ASN A 363 -6.74 0.35 20.44
CA ASN A 363 -7.18 -0.75 21.29
C ASN A 363 -8.12 -1.74 20.57
N TYR A 364 -8.32 -1.60 19.25
CA TYR A 364 -9.19 -2.48 18.48
C TYR A 364 -8.50 -3.82 18.21
N GLY A 365 -8.96 -4.89 18.86
CA GLY A 365 -8.28 -6.19 18.88
C GLY A 365 -8.13 -6.92 17.53
N SER A 366 -8.78 -6.46 16.46
CA SER A 366 -8.68 -7.01 15.10
C SER A 366 -7.96 -6.08 14.12
N ILE A 367 -7.25 -5.06 14.61
CA ILE A 367 -6.44 -4.17 13.78
C ILE A 367 -5.23 -4.92 13.15
N ILE A 368 -4.91 -4.56 11.92
CA ILE A 368 -3.75 -5.08 11.17
C ILE A 368 -2.83 -3.94 10.73
N GLY A 369 -1.58 -4.30 10.42
CA GLY A 369 -0.67 -3.41 9.73
C GLY A 369 -1.16 -3.11 8.31
N GLU A 370 -1.07 -1.85 7.89
CA GLU A 370 -1.43 -1.37 6.54
C GLU A 370 -0.32 -0.49 5.99
N THR A 371 -0.03 -0.62 4.68
CA THR A 371 0.94 0.20 3.97
C THR A 371 0.45 0.44 2.55
N LEU A 372 0.26 1.71 2.17
CA LEU A 372 -0.26 2.13 0.87
C LEU A 372 0.73 3.09 0.18
N PHE A 373 0.98 2.89 -1.11
CA PHE A 373 1.88 3.72 -1.92
C PHE A 373 1.07 4.51 -2.94
N TYR A 374 1.07 5.84 -2.81
CA TYR A 374 0.39 6.76 -3.71
C TYR A 374 1.41 7.46 -4.63
N GLY A 375 1.12 7.50 -5.93
CA GLY A 375 1.88 8.23 -6.92
C GLY A 375 1.06 9.33 -7.59
N LYS A 376 1.76 10.16 -8.38
CA LYS A 376 1.16 11.18 -9.25
C LYS A 376 1.49 10.82 -10.69
N VAL A 377 0.50 10.34 -11.43
CA VAL A 377 0.64 9.83 -12.79
C VAL A 377 -0.14 10.70 -13.77
N ASP A 378 0.52 11.12 -14.84
CA ASP A 378 -0.12 11.77 -15.99
C ASP A 378 -0.18 10.78 -17.17
N VAL A 379 -1.24 10.84 -17.98
CA VAL A 379 -1.24 10.27 -19.33
C VAL A 379 -0.48 11.23 -20.25
N THR A 380 0.38 10.70 -21.11
CA THR A 380 1.25 11.49 -21.99
C THR A 380 0.88 11.40 -23.47
N THR A 381 -0.17 10.65 -23.82
CA THR A 381 -0.71 10.53 -25.17
C THR A 381 -1.39 11.86 -25.58
N PRO A 382 -0.84 12.66 -26.53
CA PRO A 382 -1.13 14.10 -26.63
C PRO A 382 -2.58 14.51 -26.90
N HIS A 383 -3.39 13.66 -27.53
CA HIS A 383 -4.80 13.94 -27.83
C HIS A 383 -5.75 13.63 -26.67
N ARG A 384 -5.27 13.07 -25.55
CA ARG A 384 -6.09 12.67 -24.39
C ARG A 384 -6.14 13.77 -23.33
N THR A 385 -6.84 14.85 -23.65
CA THR A 385 -6.94 16.07 -22.83
C THR A 385 -8.20 16.16 -21.97
N ASN A 386 -9.22 15.35 -22.24
CA ASN A 386 -10.54 15.46 -21.59
C ASN A 386 -10.66 14.50 -20.40
N PHE A 387 -10.55 15.03 -19.17
CA PHE A 387 -10.55 14.20 -17.96
C PHE A 387 -11.92 13.63 -17.60
N THR A 388 -11.98 12.35 -17.23
CA THR A 388 -13.24 11.66 -16.91
C THR A 388 -13.90 12.08 -15.60
N TYR A 389 -13.27 12.87 -14.72
CA TYR A 389 -13.99 13.51 -13.61
C TYR A 389 -14.91 14.65 -14.09
N ASP A 390 -14.55 15.33 -15.19
CA ASP A 390 -15.29 16.49 -15.71
C ASP A 390 -16.58 16.04 -16.39
N SER A 391 -17.72 16.34 -15.78
CA SER A 391 -19.04 16.00 -16.34
C SER A 391 -19.37 16.72 -17.66
N SER A 392 -18.65 17.79 -18.02
CA SER A 392 -18.89 18.51 -19.28
C SER A 392 -18.42 17.76 -20.54
N ILE A 393 -17.61 16.69 -20.39
CA ILE A 393 -17.23 15.83 -21.53
C ILE A 393 -18.47 15.17 -22.17
N TYR A 394 -19.49 14.87 -21.38
CA TYR A 394 -20.78 14.34 -21.83
C TYR A 394 -21.70 15.48 -22.34
N GLY A 395 -21.26 16.17 -23.39
CA GLY A 395 -22.10 17.09 -24.16
C GLY A 395 -21.41 18.33 -24.74
N THR A 396 -20.19 18.66 -24.28
CA THR A 396 -19.43 19.76 -24.90
C THR A 396 -18.85 19.28 -26.23
N ALA A 397 -19.16 19.96 -27.33
CA ALA A 397 -18.57 19.69 -28.64
C ALA A 397 -17.03 19.77 -28.56
N GLY A 398 -16.33 18.82 -29.18
CA GLY A 398 -14.87 18.68 -29.06
C GLY A 398 -14.38 17.99 -27.78
N LYS A 399 -15.25 17.74 -26.77
CA LYS A 399 -14.91 16.91 -25.59
C LYS A 399 -15.52 15.51 -25.59
N SER A 400 -16.59 15.29 -26.35
CA SER A 400 -17.42 14.08 -26.26
C SER A 400 -16.94 12.88 -27.09
N ASP A 401 -15.88 13.04 -27.89
CA ASP A 401 -15.16 11.93 -28.51
C ASP A 401 -14.36 11.14 -27.45
N PRO A 402 -14.69 9.86 -27.20
CA PRO A 402 -14.00 9.03 -26.20
C PRO A 402 -12.51 8.81 -26.49
N ASN A 403 -12.04 8.96 -27.73
CA ASN A 403 -10.61 8.87 -28.04
C ASN A 403 -9.81 9.98 -27.37
N THR A 404 -10.44 11.12 -27.05
CA THR A 404 -9.83 12.24 -26.32
C THR A 404 -9.88 12.09 -24.80
N TRP A 405 -10.51 11.04 -24.27
CA TRP A 405 -10.75 10.90 -22.83
C TRP A 405 -9.52 10.40 -22.07
N CYS A 406 -9.37 10.87 -20.84
CA CYS A 406 -8.24 10.62 -19.97
C CYS A 406 -8.68 10.32 -18.52
N PRO A 407 -8.26 9.20 -17.90
CA PRO A 407 -8.42 9.02 -16.47
C PRO A 407 -7.47 9.93 -15.69
N TYR A 408 -7.98 10.65 -14.68
CA TYR A 408 -7.11 11.39 -13.77
C TYR A 408 -6.43 10.44 -12.76
N MET A 409 -5.13 10.64 -12.58
CA MET A 409 -4.27 9.88 -11.66
C MET A 409 -3.22 10.80 -10.98
N GLY A 410 -3.43 12.13 -11.03
CA GLY A 410 -2.39 13.13 -10.82
C GLY A 410 -2.18 13.61 -9.38
N ASN A 411 -3.08 13.31 -8.44
CA ASN A 411 -2.94 13.75 -7.04
C ASN A 411 -2.74 12.58 -6.06
N ARG A 412 -3.67 11.62 -6.00
CA ARG A 412 -3.64 10.53 -5.00
C ARG A 412 -3.90 9.14 -5.61
N TYR A 413 -3.17 8.76 -6.65
CA TYR A 413 -3.37 7.48 -7.32
C TYR A 413 -2.65 6.31 -6.62
N LEU A 414 -3.38 5.26 -6.24
CA LEU A 414 -2.81 4.10 -5.54
C LEU A 414 -1.99 3.21 -6.48
N LEU A 415 -0.67 3.18 -6.29
CA LEU A 415 0.28 2.33 -7.03
C LEU A 415 0.42 0.91 -6.46
N GLY A 416 0.09 0.70 -5.18
CA GLY A 416 0.16 -0.61 -4.51
C GLY A 416 -0.06 -0.52 -3.01
N SER A 417 -0.45 -1.62 -2.37
CA SER A 417 -0.50 -1.75 -0.91
C SER A 417 -0.17 -3.17 -0.44
N PHE A 418 0.12 -3.31 0.86
CA PHE A 418 0.18 -4.58 1.56
C PHE A 418 -0.28 -4.42 3.02
N CYS A 419 -0.67 -5.53 3.65
CA CYS A 419 -1.14 -5.58 5.04
C CYS A 419 -0.42 -6.64 5.90
N LYS A 420 0.84 -6.93 5.58
CA LYS A 420 1.67 -7.88 6.32
C LYS A 420 2.64 -7.15 7.23
N GLU A 421 2.81 -7.68 8.43
CA GLU A 421 4.04 -7.46 9.21
C GLU A 421 5.21 -8.07 8.42
N LEU A 422 6.33 -7.35 8.33
CA LEU A 422 7.52 -7.75 7.58
C LEU A 422 8.69 -7.96 8.53
N GLU A 423 9.52 -8.96 8.25
CA GLU A 423 10.60 -9.39 9.14
C GLU A 423 11.81 -8.45 9.05
N LYS A 424 12.35 -8.08 10.21
CA LYS A 424 13.51 -7.21 10.32
C LYS A 424 14.75 -7.84 9.70
N GLY A 425 15.54 -7.04 8.99
CA GLY A 425 16.70 -7.50 8.22
C GLY A 425 16.36 -8.12 6.85
N THR A 426 15.11 -8.50 6.61
CA THR A 426 14.70 -9.12 5.34
C THR A 426 14.47 -8.06 4.25
N CYS A 427 14.85 -8.39 3.01
CA CYS A 427 14.62 -7.57 1.83
C CYS A 427 13.45 -8.12 0.99
N TYR A 428 12.40 -7.32 0.80
CA TYR A 428 11.20 -7.70 0.08
C TYR A 428 11.08 -7.01 -1.28
N LYS A 429 10.49 -7.72 -2.25
CA LYS A 429 10.22 -7.20 -3.60
C LYS A 429 8.84 -6.57 -3.69
N MET A 430 8.79 -5.24 -3.84
CA MET A 430 7.55 -4.50 -4.10
C MET A 430 7.47 -4.07 -5.57
N MET A 431 6.34 -4.35 -6.23
CA MET A 431 6.08 -3.93 -7.61
C MET A 431 4.86 -3.03 -7.64
N LEU A 432 5.12 -1.74 -7.72
CA LEU A 432 4.16 -0.66 -7.89
C LEU A 432 3.67 -0.65 -9.34
N ARG A 433 2.37 -0.43 -9.56
CA ARG A 433 1.78 -0.57 -10.90
C ARG A 433 0.84 0.57 -11.27
N ILE A 434 0.96 1.02 -12.50
CA ILE A 434 -0.01 1.89 -13.15
C ILE A 434 -0.99 0.96 -13.88
N VAL A 435 -2.15 0.72 -13.28
CA VAL A 435 -3.27 -0.05 -13.84
C VAL A 435 -4.54 0.77 -13.68
N ARG A 436 -5.15 1.22 -14.77
CA ARG A 436 -6.38 2.01 -14.74
C ARG A 436 -7.22 1.71 -15.98
N PRO A 437 -8.10 0.71 -15.95
CA PRO A 437 -9.07 0.53 -17.02
C PRO A 437 -10.10 1.66 -16.98
N MET A 438 -10.87 1.81 -18.06
CA MET A 438 -12.12 2.56 -18.01
C MET A 438 -13.12 1.86 -17.08
N LEU A 439 -13.69 2.60 -16.13
CA LEU A 439 -14.62 2.07 -15.13
C LEU A 439 -16.06 2.05 -15.66
N PRO A 440 -16.92 1.13 -15.17
CA PRO A 440 -18.34 1.09 -15.53
C PRO A 440 -19.04 2.46 -15.44
N ILE A 441 -18.80 3.22 -14.37
CA ILE A 441 -19.40 4.55 -14.16
C ILE A 441 -18.92 5.63 -15.16
N GLU A 442 -17.74 5.46 -15.78
CA GLU A 442 -17.21 6.40 -16.77
C GLU A 442 -17.82 6.19 -18.16
N ARG A 443 -18.42 5.01 -18.41
CA ARG A 443 -19.09 4.67 -19.68
C ARG A 443 -20.50 5.26 -19.78
N LEU A 444 -21.06 5.71 -18.66
CA LEU A 444 -22.39 6.30 -18.57
C LEU A 444 -22.36 7.76 -19.00
N TRP A 445 -23.17 8.07 -20.01
CA TRP A 445 -23.59 9.43 -20.33
C TRP A 445 -24.55 9.93 -19.26
N ALA A 446 -23.97 10.48 -18.19
CA ALA A 446 -24.65 10.82 -16.94
C ALA A 446 -25.06 12.29 -16.85
N HIS A 447 -24.96 13.06 -17.94
CA HIS A 447 -25.23 14.50 -17.94
C HIS A 447 -26.28 14.88 -19.00
N ARG A 448 -27.23 15.72 -18.59
CA ARG A 448 -28.22 16.37 -19.45
C ARG A 448 -28.02 17.87 -19.28
N GLN A 449 -27.71 18.60 -20.35
CA GLN A 449 -27.17 19.97 -20.21
C GLN A 449 -28.20 21.00 -19.74
N ASN A 450 -29.50 20.71 -19.88
CA ASN A 450 -30.59 21.64 -19.55
C ASN A 450 -31.51 21.08 -18.44
N GLY A 451 -30.90 20.76 -17.29
CA GLY A 451 -31.60 20.38 -16.05
C GLY A 451 -31.70 18.87 -15.80
N GLN A 452 -32.49 18.48 -14.79
CA GLN A 452 -32.61 17.09 -14.32
C GLN A 452 -32.95 16.07 -15.42
N MET A 453 -32.54 14.82 -15.23
CA MET A 453 -32.91 13.71 -16.12
C MET A 453 -34.41 13.65 -16.34
N GLN A 454 -34.84 13.47 -17.59
CA GLN A 454 -36.26 13.32 -17.95
C GLN A 454 -36.62 11.87 -18.24
N ARG A 455 -37.91 11.55 -18.09
CA ARG A 455 -38.47 10.30 -18.59
C ARG A 455 -38.75 10.40 -20.10
N ARG A 456 -38.60 9.28 -20.80
CA ARG A 456 -38.97 9.05 -22.21
C ARG A 456 -39.66 7.69 -22.32
N ASN A 457 -40.39 7.41 -23.41
CA ASN A 457 -40.77 6.03 -23.75
C ASN A 457 -39.53 5.22 -24.20
N TYR A 458 -39.65 3.89 -24.33
CA TYR A 458 -38.52 3.03 -24.68
C TYR A 458 -37.86 3.41 -26.01
N ASN A 459 -38.66 3.55 -27.08
CA ASN A 459 -38.16 3.82 -28.44
C ASN A 459 -37.41 5.16 -28.53
N ASP A 460 -37.90 6.19 -27.84
CA ASP A 460 -37.25 7.49 -27.75
C ASP A 460 -35.94 7.42 -26.96
N ALA A 461 -35.93 6.74 -25.81
CA ALA A 461 -34.75 6.57 -24.98
C ALA A 461 -33.64 5.80 -25.71
N GLU A 462 -34.01 4.73 -26.41
CA GLU A 462 -33.11 3.94 -27.25
C GLU A 462 -32.60 4.77 -28.42
N GLY A 463 -33.49 5.44 -29.17
CA GLY A 463 -33.10 6.25 -30.33
C GLY A 463 -32.17 7.41 -29.98
N ILE A 464 -32.39 8.07 -28.84
CA ILE A 464 -31.48 9.12 -28.33
C ILE A 464 -30.15 8.51 -27.89
N ALA A 465 -30.16 7.37 -27.22
CA ALA A 465 -28.94 6.69 -26.79
C ALA A 465 -28.12 6.13 -27.96
N GLU A 466 -28.74 5.74 -29.08
CA GLU A 466 -28.05 5.24 -30.27
C GLU A 466 -27.73 6.32 -31.32
N GLY A 467 -28.13 7.58 -31.10
CA GLY A 467 -27.90 8.68 -32.04
C GLY A 467 -28.75 8.59 -33.32
N THR A 468 -29.87 7.85 -33.29
CA THR A 468 -30.84 7.75 -34.39
C THR A 468 -32.01 8.70 -34.22
N LYS A 469 -32.35 9.09 -32.97
CA LYS A 469 -33.23 10.23 -32.64
C LYS A 469 -32.39 11.37 -32.07
N VAL A 470 -32.54 12.56 -32.64
CA VAL A 470 -31.67 13.71 -32.34
C VAL A 470 -32.37 14.71 -31.41
N GLU A 471 -31.99 14.75 -30.13
CA GLU A 471 -32.42 15.78 -29.17
C GLU A 471 -31.24 16.67 -28.75
N LYS A 472 -30.75 17.55 -29.65
CA LYS A 472 -29.50 18.32 -29.44
C LYS A 472 -29.49 19.23 -28.20
N ALA A 473 -30.63 19.76 -27.76
CA ALA A 473 -30.70 20.69 -26.63
C ALA A 473 -30.52 20.01 -25.25
N PRO A 474 -31.20 18.90 -24.92
CA PRO A 474 -30.92 18.16 -23.68
C PRO A 474 -29.69 17.25 -23.78
N TYR A 475 -29.42 16.66 -24.96
CA TYR A 475 -28.40 15.63 -25.18
C TYR A 475 -27.48 15.93 -26.40
N PRO A 476 -26.70 17.03 -26.38
CA PRO A 476 -25.78 17.37 -27.46
C PRO A 476 -24.72 16.28 -27.68
N THR A 477 -24.37 16.02 -28.94
CA THR A 477 -23.31 15.09 -29.40
C THR A 477 -23.53 13.58 -29.18
N LEU A 478 -24.73 13.16 -28.75
CA LEU A 478 -25.14 11.73 -28.82
C LEU A 478 -25.44 11.23 -30.25
N ASP A 479 -25.51 12.13 -31.23
CA ASP A 479 -25.58 11.80 -32.67
C ASP A 479 -24.30 11.10 -33.21
N SER A 480 -23.27 10.95 -32.38
CA SER A 480 -22.05 10.16 -32.64
C SER A 480 -22.26 8.65 -32.82
N LYS A 481 -23.43 8.09 -32.44
CA LYS A 481 -23.79 6.65 -32.52
C LYS A 481 -22.92 5.68 -31.71
N LEU A 482 -21.97 6.19 -30.92
CA LEU A 482 -21.04 5.41 -30.08
C LEU A 482 -21.71 4.80 -28.84
N TYR A 483 -22.94 5.19 -28.52
CA TYR A 483 -23.66 4.80 -27.31
C TYR A 483 -24.86 3.89 -27.65
N ARG A 484 -25.45 3.27 -26.61
CA ARG A 484 -26.70 2.48 -26.62
C ARG A 484 -27.35 2.49 -25.23
N LEU A 485 -28.49 1.84 -25.02
CA LEU A 485 -28.94 1.51 -23.67
C LEU A 485 -28.01 0.45 -23.01
N PRO A 486 -27.74 0.51 -21.69
CA PRO A 486 -26.94 -0.46 -20.96
C PRO A 486 -27.72 -1.75 -20.74
N LYS A 487 -27.05 -2.89 -20.60
CA LYS A 487 -27.68 -4.16 -20.19
C LYS A 487 -27.97 -4.17 -18.69
N TYR A 488 -28.78 -5.14 -18.24
CA TYR A 488 -29.01 -5.38 -16.80
C TYR A 488 -27.69 -5.51 -16.02
N SER A 489 -26.77 -6.34 -16.50
CA SER A 489 -25.49 -6.61 -15.81
C SER A 489 -24.42 -5.54 -15.99
N GLU A 490 -24.70 -4.49 -16.78
CA GLU A 490 -23.87 -3.28 -16.87
C GLU A 490 -24.37 -2.18 -15.92
N PHE A 491 -25.70 -2.01 -15.81
CA PHE A 491 -26.34 -0.98 -14.99
C PHE A 491 -26.51 -1.40 -13.53
N VAL A 492 -27.17 -2.54 -13.27
CA VAL A 492 -27.60 -2.92 -11.92
C VAL A 492 -26.42 -3.12 -10.96
N PRO A 493 -25.27 -3.69 -11.37
CA PRO A 493 -24.08 -3.78 -10.53
C PRO A 493 -23.33 -2.46 -10.28
N ILE A 494 -23.80 -1.31 -10.77
CA ILE A 494 -23.34 0.03 -10.34
C ILE A 494 -24.29 0.60 -9.28
N PHE A 495 -25.59 0.42 -9.47
CA PHE A 495 -26.63 1.20 -8.80
C PHE A 495 -27.38 0.48 -7.70
N ASN A 496 -27.58 -0.83 -7.82
CA ASN A 496 -28.33 -1.58 -6.82
C ASN A 496 -27.42 -1.86 -5.61
N ASN A 497 -27.91 -1.52 -4.43
CA ASN A 497 -27.13 -1.36 -3.20
C ASN A 497 -27.99 -1.70 -1.98
N PRO A 498 -27.42 -2.25 -0.90
CA PRO A 498 -28.19 -2.76 0.24
C PRO A 498 -28.55 -1.68 1.28
N LYS A 499 -28.59 -0.39 0.94
CA LYS A 499 -28.73 0.69 1.97
C LYS A 499 -29.98 0.50 2.84
N LYS A 500 -31.12 0.12 2.28
CA LYS A 500 -32.35 -0.19 3.02
C LYS A 500 -32.12 -1.30 4.05
N GLN A 501 -31.51 -2.42 3.63
CA GLN A 501 -31.19 -3.56 4.49
C GLN A 501 -30.20 -3.19 5.60
N LEU A 502 -29.19 -2.37 5.31
CA LEU A 502 -28.27 -1.86 6.33
C LEU A 502 -28.97 -0.92 7.32
N ASP A 503 -29.96 -0.15 6.87
CA ASP A 503 -30.71 0.79 7.71
C ASP A 503 -31.70 0.09 8.66
N SER A 504 -32.35 -0.99 8.20
CA SER A 504 -33.21 -1.84 9.01
C SER A 504 -32.44 -2.88 9.85
N GLY A 505 -31.19 -3.19 9.48
CA GLY A 505 -30.42 -4.31 10.03
C GLY A 505 -30.82 -5.67 9.47
N GLU A 506 -31.60 -5.71 8.39
CA GLU A 506 -32.08 -6.95 7.76
C GLU A 506 -31.00 -7.61 6.89
N GLY A 507 -30.98 -8.96 6.88
CA GLY A 507 -30.13 -9.72 5.97
C GLY A 507 -30.59 -9.68 4.51
N LEU A 508 -29.71 -10.05 3.58
CA LEU A 508 -29.97 -10.05 2.14
C LEU A 508 -29.50 -11.37 1.50
N GLY A 509 -30.40 -12.07 0.81
CA GLY A 509 -30.07 -13.28 0.06
C GLY A 509 -29.50 -14.44 0.91
N GLY A 510 -29.85 -14.49 2.20
CA GLY A 510 -29.30 -15.45 3.17
C GLY A 510 -28.02 -14.99 3.86
N VAL A 511 -27.39 -13.91 3.42
CA VAL A 511 -26.29 -13.26 4.13
C VAL A 511 -26.86 -12.37 5.23
N LYS A 512 -26.39 -12.53 6.47
CA LYS A 512 -26.72 -11.62 7.57
C LYS A 512 -25.85 -10.35 7.51
N THR A 513 -26.44 -9.24 7.90
CA THR A 513 -25.74 -8.03 8.31
C THR A 513 -24.88 -8.30 9.55
N PHE A 514 -23.83 -7.50 9.73
CA PHE A 514 -23.07 -7.42 10.99
C PHE A 514 -22.66 -5.98 11.26
N ASP A 515 -22.57 -5.61 12.54
CA ASP A 515 -22.08 -4.30 12.94
C ASP A 515 -20.57 -4.20 12.68
N ALA A 516 -20.16 -3.23 11.86
CA ALA A 516 -18.76 -2.83 11.70
C ALA A 516 -18.33 -1.86 12.82
N GLY A 517 -19.26 -1.44 13.66
CA GLY A 517 -19.02 -0.63 14.86
C GLY A 517 -19.19 0.86 14.64
N GLU A 518 -18.83 1.60 15.68
CA GLU A 518 -18.94 3.06 15.78
C GLU A 518 -18.39 3.80 14.54
N GLY A 519 -19.20 4.67 13.94
CA GLY A 519 -18.86 5.42 12.72
C GLY A 519 -19.09 4.68 11.40
N TYR A 520 -19.21 3.35 11.41
CA TYR A 520 -19.41 2.51 10.22
C TYR A 520 -20.81 1.87 10.18
N GLY A 521 -21.32 1.42 11.33
CA GLY A 521 -22.64 0.83 11.50
C GLY A 521 -22.81 -0.54 10.83
N ASN A 522 -24.05 -0.87 10.48
CA ASN A 522 -24.36 -2.14 9.82
C ASN A 522 -23.62 -2.28 8.49
N SER A 523 -23.07 -3.46 8.25
CA SER A 523 -22.34 -3.81 7.03
C SER A 523 -22.72 -5.18 6.48
N ILE A 524 -22.41 -5.43 5.21
CA ILE A 524 -22.69 -6.69 4.51
C ILE A 524 -21.68 -6.95 3.40
N LEU A 525 -21.28 -8.21 3.22
CA LEU A 525 -20.49 -8.70 2.09
C LEU A 525 -21.40 -9.55 1.18
N MET A 526 -21.62 -9.11 -0.07
CA MET A 526 -22.52 -9.78 -1.00
C MET A 526 -21.90 -9.97 -2.40
N GLY A 527 -22.26 -11.06 -3.07
CA GLY A 527 -21.95 -11.23 -4.50
C GLY A 527 -22.75 -10.24 -5.36
N SER A 528 -22.23 -9.89 -6.54
CA SER A 528 -22.97 -9.10 -7.53
C SER A 528 -24.28 -9.78 -7.94
N HIS A 529 -25.27 -8.97 -8.33
CA HIS A 529 -26.61 -9.42 -8.72
C HIS A 529 -26.57 -10.55 -9.74
N LEU A 530 -27.35 -11.61 -9.49
CA LEU A 530 -27.41 -12.83 -10.31
C LEU A 530 -26.05 -13.51 -10.55
N ASN A 531 -25.05 -13.20 -9.71
CA ASN A 531 -23.68 -13.72 -9.67
C ASN A 531 -22.71 -13.23 -10.76
N PHE A 532 -23.01 -12.19 -11.54
CA PHE A 532 -22.07 -11.66 -12.54
C PHE A 532 -22.29 -10.17 -12.92
N VAL A 533 -21.34 -9.61 -13.66
CA VAL A 533 -21.31 -8.27 -14.24
C VAL A 533 -20.71 -8.36 -15.65
N ASP A 534 -21.36 -7.86 -16.71
CA ASP A 534 -20.73 -7.73 -18.04
C ASP A 534 -19.83 -6.48 -18.04
N ILE A 535 -18.52 -6.69 -18.28
CA ILE A 535 -17.59 -5.60 -18.55
C ILE A 535 -16.79 -5.96 -19.80
N ASN A 536 -17.03 -5.20 -20.88
CA ASN A 536 -16.40 -5.38 -22.20
C ASN A 536 -16.73 -6.72 -22.89
N GLY A 537 -18.00 -7.15 -22.83
CA GLY A 537 -18.46 -8.39 -23.46
C GLY A 537 -18.00 -9.64 -22.72
N LYS A 538 -17.73 -9.52 -21.41
CA LYS A 538 -17.22 -10.58 -20.55
C LYS A 538 -17.94 -10.54 -19.22
N GLN A 539 -18.64 -11.61 -18.89
CA GLN A 539 -19.20 -11.80 -17.56
C GLN A 539 -18.07 -12.06 -16.56
N ASN A 540 -17.98 -11.24 -15.52
CA ASN A 540 -17.07 -11.38 -14.40
C ASN A 540 -17.90 -11.59 -13.13
N LYS A 541 -17.52 -12.52 -12.26
CA LYS A 541 -18.08 -12.57 -10.91
C LYS A 541 -17.32 -11.60 -10.01
N PHE A 542 -18.04 -10.87 -9.15
CA PHE A 542 -17.45 -10.01 -8.13
C PHE A 542 -18.22 -10.14 -6.81
N ASP A 543 -17.54 -9.79 -5.72
CA ASP A 543 -18.18 -9.41 -4.46
C ASP A 543 -18.11 -7.89 -4.25
N ASN A 544 -19.01 -7.40 -3.40
CA ASN A 544 -19.12 -6.00 -3.00
C ASN A 544 -19.36 -5.99 -1.47
N TRP A 545 -18.62 -5.15 -0.76
CA TRP A 545 -18.83 -4.91 0.68
C TRP A 545 -19.37 -3.50 0.87
N PHE A 546 -20.36 -3.34 1.74
CA PHE A 546 -20.99 -2.04 2.02
C PHE A 546 -21.20 -1.86 3.52
N CYS A 547 -21.14 -0.62 4.01
CA CYS A 547 -21.56 -0.24 5.36
C CYS A 547 -22.35 1.08 5.36
N SER A 548 -23.20 1.26 6.38
CA SER A 548 -23.93 2.49 6.62
C SER A 548 -24.36 2.60 8.07
N VAL A 549 -24.08 3.76 8.68
CA VAL A 549 -24.69 4.15 9.97
C VAL A 549 -26.21 4.27 9.79
N LYS A 550 -26.96 3.74 10.75
CA LYS A 550 -28.43 3.77 10.77
C LYS A 550 -28.96 5.21 10.63
N ASP A 551 -30.02 5.38 9.85
CA ASP A 551 -30.66 6.66 9.50
C ASP A 551 -29.73 7.68 8.78
N SER A 552 -28.48 7.33 8.48
CA SER A 552 -27.59 8.13 7.64
C SER A 552 -28.07 8.15 6.19
N LYS A 553 -27.90 9.30 5.52
CA LYS A 553 -28.10 9.43 4.07
C LYS A 553 -26.94 8.88 3.22
N VAL A 554 -25.87 8.40 3.85
CA VAL A 554 -24.63 7.96 3.18
C VAL A 554 -24.44 6.44 3.32
N LEU A 555 -24.07 5.81 2.20
CA LEU A 555 -23.58 4.44 2.10
C LEU A 555 -22.13 4.49 1.65
N TYR A 556 -21.26 3.75 2.32
CA TYR A 556 -19.88 3.50 1.87
C TYR A 556 -19.73 2.06 1.40
N GLY A 557 -18.73 1.78 0.57
CA GLY A 557 -18.40 0.41 0.21
C GLY A 557 -17.14 0.25 -0.64
N VAL A 558 -16.83 -1.02 -0.91
CA VAL A 558 -15.82 -1.46 -1.87
C VAL A 558 -16.48 -2.39 -2.87
N MET A 559 -16.49 -2.01 -4.15
CA MET A 559 -17.18 -2.73 -5.23
C MET A 559 -16.19 -3.37 -6.21
N TYR A 560 -16.67 -4.36 -6.97
CA TYR A 560 -15.90 -5.12 -7.96
C TYR A 560 -14.65 -5.80 -7.38
N MET A 561 -14.77 -6.34 -6.17
CA MET A 561 -13.73 -7.17 -5.55
C MET A 561 -13.74 -8.56 -6.19
N LYS A 562 -12.56 -9.16 -6.37
CA LYS A 562 -12.48 -10.59 -6.73
C LYS A 562 -13.27 -11.42 -5.69
N PRO A 563 -14.13 -12.37 -6.11
CA PRO A 563 -14.95 -13.15 -5.19
C PRO A 563 -14.15 -13.90 -4.14
N TYR A 564 -14.67 -13.92 -2.91
CA TYR A 564 -14.15 -14.72 -1.82
C TYR A 564 -14.39 -16.23 -2.07
N LYS A 565 -13.37 -17.05 -1.77
CA LYS A 565 -13.24 -18.49 -2.11
C LYS A 565 -13.22 -18.75 -3.63
N GLU A 566 -13.08 -20.01 -4.01
CA GLU A 566 -12.85 -20.46 -5.40
C GLU A 566 -14.05 -20.28 -6.37
N ARG A 567 -15.06 -19.48 -6.03
CA ARG A 567 -16.26 -19.21 -6.86
C ARG A 567 -15.95 -18.67 -8.26
N ASP A 568 -14.82 -17.98 -8.39
CA ASP A 568 -14.21 -17.64 -9.68
C ASP A 568 -12.70 -17.42 -9.49
N THR A 569 -11.89 -18.42 -9.82
CA THR A 569 -10.43 -18.31 -9.80
C THR A 569 -9.89 -17.42 -10.93
N SER A 570 -10.65 -17.21 -12.01
CA SER A 570 -10.28 -16.37 -13.16
C SER A 570 -10.60 -14.87 -12.97
N ALA A 571 -11.52 -14.54 -12.06
CA ALA A 571 -11.97 -13.18 -11.79
C ALA A 571 -10.82 -12.21 -11.49
N THR A 572 -10.99 -10.97 -11.98
CA THR A 572 -10.00 -9.90 -11.90
C THR A 572 -10.21 -9.01 -10.66
N ASN A 573 -9.17 -8.26 -10.25
CA ASN A 573 -9.31 -7.12 -9.33
C ASN A 573 -9.20 -5.77 -10.08
N ASN A 574 -9.04 -5.76 -11.40
CA ASN A 574 -8.73 -4.54 -12.16
C ASN A 574 -9.80 -3.44 -12.08
N TYR A 575 -11.05 -3.79 -11.75
CA TYR A 575 -12.14 -2.82 -11.65
C TYR A 575 -12.47 -2.42 -10.21
N LYS A 576 -11.73 -2.90 -9.19
CA LYS A 576 -12.02 -2.63 -7.77
C LYS A 576 -12.05 -1.12 -7.50
N VAL A 577 -13.08 -0.65 -6.80
CA VAL A 577 -13.27 0.77 -6.45
C VAL A 577 -13.78 0.92 -5.02
N ALA A 578 -13.43 2.03 -4.38
CA ALA A 578 -14.15 2.54 -3.21
C ALA A 578 -15.33 3.39 -3.70
N VAL A 579 -16.46 3.33 -3.01
CA VAL A 579 -17.65 4.12 -3.33
C VAL A 579 -18.21 4.85 -2.11
N ARG A 580 -18.73 6.05 -2.36
CA ARG A 580 -19.59 6.80 -1.43
C ARG A 580 -20.86 7.18 -2.18
N MET A 581 -21.99 6.59 -1.80
CA MET A 581 -23.30 6.93 -2.35
C MET A 581 -24.05 7.79 -1.33
N THR A 582 -24.51 8.97 -1.77
CA THR A 582 -25.27 9.92 -0.94
C THR A 582 -26.66 10.09 -1.51
N PHE A 583 -27.67 9.76 -0.70
CA PHE A 583 -29.08 9.79 -1.06
C PHE A 583 -29.79 11.04 -0.48
N PRO A 584 -31.02 11.36 -0.90
CA PRO A 584 -31.80 12.45 -0.30
C PRO A 584 -32.08 12.23 1.20
N ASN A 585 -32.34 10.98 1.59
CA ASN A 585 -32.42 10.51 2.98
C ASN A 585 -32.22 8.98 3.01
N ALA A 586 -32.12 8.39 4.21
CA ALA A 586 -31.81 6.96 4.41
C ALA A 586 -32.82 5.98 3.79
N LYS A 587 -34.06 6.42 3.52
CA LYS A 587 -35.21 5.61 3.10
C LYS A 587 -35.84 6.16 1.81
N ALA A 588 -35.05 6.87 1.00
CA ALA A 588 -35.52 7.63 -0.17
C ALA A 588 -36.09 6.72 -1.27
N LYS A 589 -37.28 7.10 -1.79
CA LYS A 589 -37.96 6.43 -2.91
C LYS A 589 -37.89 7.23 -4.23
N GLY A 590 -37.23 8.39 -4.22
CA GLY A 590 -37.20 9.36 -5.32
C GLY A 590 -36.23 10.51 -5.01
N GLY A 591 -35.93 11.32 -6.02
CA GLY A 591 -34.94 12.41 -5.93
C GLY A 591 -33.52 11.98 -6.31
N ILE A 592 -32.58 12.92 -6.22
CA ILE A 592 -31.23 12.75 -6.77
C ILE A 592 -30.30 12.03 -5.77
N ALA A 593 -29.70 10.92 -6.20
CA ALA A 593 -28.57 10.30 -5.54
C ALA A 593 -27.25 10.77 -6.20
N THR A 594 -26.22 10.98 -5.38
CA THR A 594 -24.83 11.23 -5.83
C THR A 594 -24.00 9.98 -5.62
N VAL A 595 -23.26 9.55 -6.63
CA VAL A 595 -22.35 8.40 -6.58
C VAL A 595 -20.94 8.90 -6.82
N ASP A 596 -20.12 8.85 -5.79
CA ASP A 596 -18.68 9.14 -5.84
C ASP A 596 -17.90 7.81 -5.93
N VAL A 597 -16.94 7.74 -6.85
CA VAL A 597 -16.12 6.54 -7.08
C VAL A 597 -14.64 6.91 -7.07
N TYR A 598 -13.86 6.23 -6.21
CA TYR A 598 -12.40 6.34 -6.14
C TYR A 598 -11.76 5.00 -6.53
N TYR A 599 -10.66 5.04 -7.30
CA TYR A 599 -10.08 3.85 -7.91
C TYR A 599 -9.05 3.13 -7.02
N LEU A 600 -9.21 1.81 -6.89
CA LEU A 600 -8.34 0.93 -6.10
C LEU A 600 -7.58 -0.10 -6.95
N GLY A 601 -8.29 -0.70 -7.91
CA GLY A 601 -7.74 -1.69 -8.84
C GLY A 601 -7.14 -2.94 -8.18
N PRO A 602 -6.16 -3.57 -8.85
CA PRO A 602 -5.44 -4.72 -8.29
C PRO A 602 -4.37 -4.29 -7.27
N ASN A 603 -4.22 -2.98 -7.06
CA ASN A 603 -3.18 -2.39 -6.23
C ASN A 603 -3.60 -2.35 -4.75
N TYR A 604 -4.91 -2.30 -4.44
CA TYR A 604 -5.42 -2.43 -3.08
C TYR A 604 -5.48 -3.90 -2.65
N ASN A 605 -4.45 -4.33 -1.92
CA ASN A 605 -4.26 -5.69 -1.42
C ASN A 605 -4.14 -5.70 0.12
N ILE A 606 -5.18 -5.18 0.77
CA ILE A 606 -5.43 -5.24 2.22
C ILE A 606 -6.32 -6.44 2.53
N ASP A 607 -6.23 -7.00 3.75
CA ASP A 607 -7.00 -8.18 4.16
C ASP A 607 -8.51 -7.94 4.14
N ILE A 608 -9.30 -9.00 3.88
CA ILE A 608 -10.76 -8.91 3.80
C ILE A 608 -11.41 -8.54 5.15
N GLN A 609 -10.79 -8.90 6.28
CA GLN A 609 -11.31 -8.58 7.62
C GLN A 609 -11.31 -7.07 7.92
N ASN A 610 -10.40 -6.31 7.29
CA ASN A 610 -10.36 -4.84 7.35
C ASN A 610 -10.60 -4.18 5.98
N THR A 611 -11.12 -4.91 4.99
CA THR A 611 -11.51 -4.35 3.68
C THR A 611 -12.80 -3.54 3.82
N GLY A 612 -12.62 -2.30 4.25
CA GLY A 612 -13.69 -1.35 4.51
C GLY A 612 -13.14 -0.14 5.26
N TYR A 613 -12.65 -0.34 6.49
CA TYR A 613 -12.38 0.72 7.47
C TYR A 613 -11.57 1.91 6.93
N TYR A 614 -10.47 1.67 6.21
CA TYR A 614 -9.60 2.73 5.70
C TYR A 614 -10.32 3.63 4.68
N LEU A 615 -11.29 3.10 3.94
CA LEU A 615 -11.94 3.74 2.77
C LEU A 615 -13.40 4.15 3.05
N ALA A 616 -14.03 3.53 4.04
CA ALA A 616 -15.47 3.60 4.29
C ALA A 616 -15.85 4.55 5.42
N HIS A 617 -15.03 5.57 5.64
CA HIS A 617 -15.25 6.62 6.62
C HIS A 617 -15.01 7.99 5.97
N GLU A 618 -15.69 9.04 6.46
CA GLU A 618 -15.65 10.35 5.83
C GLU A 618 -14.23 10.94 5.73
N ASP A 619 -13.38 10.66 6.72
CA ASP A 619 -11.99 11.17 6.82
C ASP A 619 -11.03 10.60 5.78
N PHE A 620 -11.42 9.52 5.07
CA PHE A 620 -10.74 9.15 3.83
C PHE A 620 -11.12 10.09 2.68
N TRP A 621 -12.42 10.29 2.47
CA TRP A 621 -12.95 11.09 1.38
C TRP A 621 -12.64 12.60 1.53
N LYS A 622 -12.47 13.10 2.76
CA LYS A 622 -11.96 14.46 3.04
C LYS A 622 -10.52 14.68 2.58
N ARG A 623 -9.72 13.61 2.40
CA ARG A 623 -8.31 13.63 1.97
C ARG A 623 -8.14 13.41 0.45
N LEU A 624 -9.23 13.47 -0.32
CA LEU A 624 -9.27 13.38 -1.78
C LEU A 624 -9.61 14.75 -2.39
N ASN A 625 -8.99 15.08 -3.51
CA ASN A 625 -9.43 16.23 -4.31
C ASN A 625 -10.65 15.83 -5.16
N LYS A 626 -11.41 16.80 -5.68
CA LYS A 626 -12.55 16.54 -6.56
C LYS A 626 -12.15 15.78 -7.84
N GLU A 627 -10.91 15.94 -8.30
CA GLU A 627 -10.34 15.28 -9.47
C GLU A 627 -9.96 13.81 -9.23
N ASP A 628 -9.67 13.42 -7.96
CA ASP A 628 -9.40 12.01 -7.59
C ASP A 628 -10.68 11.15 -7.63
N ILE A 629 -11.85 11.77 -7.73
CA ILE A 629 -13.18 11.13 -7.62
C ILE A 629 -13.94 11.26 -8.94
N ILE A 630 -14.47 10.14 -9.45
CA ILE A 630 -15.49 10.16 -10.49
C ILE A 630 -16.85 10.36 -9.82
N GLN A 631 -17.28 11.61 -9.64
CA GLN A 631 -18.62 11.94 -9.16
C GLN A 631 -19.64 11.91 -10.30
N ARG A 632 -20.80 11.32 -10.06
CA ARG A 632 -21.99 11.39 -10.93
C ARG A 632 -23.28 11.55 -10.12
N LYS A 633 -24.35 12.04 -10.76
CA LYS A 633 -25.66 12.30 -10.13
C LYS A 633 -26.78 11.70 -10.97
N PHE A 634 -27.70 11.00 -10.32
CA PHE A 634 -28.74 10.19 -10.97
C PHE A 634 -30.06 10.30 -10.19
N GLN A 635 -31.19 10.06 -10.85
CA GLN A 635 -32.50 10.03 -10.18
C GLN A 635 -32.77 8.64 -9.61
N LEU A 636 -33.37 8.55 -8.43
CA LEU A 636 -33.98 7.31 -7.96
C LEU A 636 -35.27 7.03 -8.75
N GLY A 637 -35.52 5.75 -9.08
CA GLY A 637 -36.66 5.30 -9.88
C GLY A 637 -36.28 4.47 -11.12
N ASN A 638 -37.26 4.20 -11.99
CA ASN A 638 -37.13 3.31 -13.15
C ASN A 638 -36.22 3.87 -14.27
N TYR A 639 -35.39 2.99 -14.84
CA TYR A 639 -34.54 3.20 -16.00
C TYR A 639 -34.81 2.17 -17.11
N TRP A 640 -34.72 2.59 -18.37
CA TRP A 640 -34.65 1.70 -19.52
C TRP A 640 -33.27 1.06 -19.66
N ILE A 641 -33.25 -0.20 -20.07
CA ILE A 641 -32.06 -1.03 -20.36
C ILE A 641 -32.28 -1.82 -21.64
N SER A 642 -31.18 -2.25 -22.28
CA SER A 642 -31.19 -3.01 -23.54
C SER A 642 -31.41 -4.51 -23.28
N ASP A 643 -32.52 -5.05 -23.79
CA ASP A 643 -32.73 -6.49 -23.98
C ASP A 643 -32.10 -7.03 -25.28
N LYS A 644 -31.73 -6.12 -26.21
CA LYS A 644 -31.05 -6.42 -27.47
C LYS A 644 -29.59 -6.81 -27.29
N ASN A 645 -29.06 -7.56 -28.26
CA ASN A 645 -27.67 -8.03 -28.31
C ASN A 645 -27.24 -8.82 -27.05
N ILE A 646 -28.20 -9.50 -26.43
CA ILE A 646 -27.97 -10.44 -25.33
C ILE A 646 -27.65 -11.82 -25.92
N THR A 647 -26.36 -12.16 -25.92
CA THR A 647 -25.82 -13.44 -26.41
C THR A 647 -25.47 -14.43 -25.29
N HIS A 648 -25.43 -14.00 -24.03
CA HIS A 648 -25.00 -14.83 -22.91
C HIS A 648 -26.20 -15.45 -22.17
N PRO A 649 -26.23 -16.76 -21.88
CA PRO A 649 -27.43 -17.46 -21.38
C PRO A 649 -27.91 -17.03 -19.99
N TYR A 650 -27.07 -16.37 -19.19
CA TYR A 650 -27.42 -15.92 -17.84
C TYR A 650 -27.85 -14.46 -17.74
N GLU A 651 -27.71 -13.68 -18.82
CA GLU A 651 -28.11 -12.26 -18.85
C GLU A 651 -29.65 -12.10 -18.86
N PRO A 652 -30.24 -11.34 -17.93
CA PRO A 652 -31.68 -11.07 -17.96
C PRO A 652 -32.06 -10.25 -19.18
N LYS A 653 -32.97 -10.80 -19.98
CA LYS A 653 -33.71 -10.06 -21.01
C LYS A 653 -34.79 -9.23 -20.33
N PHE A 654 -34.39 -8.09 -19.77
CA PHE A 654 -35.28 -7.09 -19.19
C PHE A 654 -35.12 -5.77 -19.97
N SER A 655 -36.23 -5.07 -20.18
CA SER A 655 -36.26 -3.76 -20.85
C SER A 655 -36.25 -2.61 -19.84
N ASN A 656 -36.63 -2.85 -18.57
CA ASN A 656 -36.56 -1.85 -17.49
C ASN A 656 -36.04 -2.42 -16.14
N VAL A 657 -35.46 -1.54 -15.32
CA VAL A 657 -34.99 -1.78 -13.93
C VAL A 657 -35.14 -0.54 -13.05
N ASP A 658 -35.26 -0.73 -11.74
CA ASP A 658 -35.38 0.34 -10.74
C ASP A 658 -34.02 0.68 -10.11
N PHE A 659 -33.59 1.96 -10.10
CA PHE A 659 -32.54 2.41 -9.18
C PHE A 659 -33.18 2.77 -7.83
N THR A 660 -32.91 1.96 -6.81
CA THR A 660 -33.42 2.14 -5.44
C THR A 660 -32.34 1.88 -4.39
N LEU A 661 -32.70 2.00 -3.12
CA LEU A 661 -31.86 1.65 -1.96
C LEU A 661 -32.06 0.18 -1.53
N ASP A 662 -32.84 -0.62 -2.25
CA ASP A 662 -33.20 -1.99 -1.89
C ASP A 662 -32.34 -3.01 -2.64
N GLY A 663 -31.43 -3.68 -1.93
CA GLY A 663 -30.44 -4.63 -2.46
C GLY A 663 -31.00 -5.91 -3.07
N ILE A 664 -32.33 -6.08 -3.16
CA ILE A 664 -32.95 -7.27 -3.74
C ILE A 664 -32.73 -7.31 -5.26
N SER A 665 -32.42 -8.51 -5.79
CA SER A 665 -32.30 -8.73 -7.23
C SER A 665 -33.66 -8.68 -7.90
N GLN A 666 -33.81 -7.80 -8.89
CA GLN A 666 -35.08 -7.54 -9.55
C GLN A 666 -35.44 -8.67 -10.52
N LYS A 667 -36.71 -9.07 -10.52
CA LYS A 667 -37.25 -10.20 -11.31
C LYS A 667 -38.72 -9.99 -11.63
N GLY A 668 -39.22 -10.70 -12.65
CA GLY A 668 -40.63 -10.83 -12.97
C GLY A 668 -41.10 -9.98 -14.16
N ASN A 669 -42.30 -10.28 -14.67
CA ASN A 669 -42.78 -9.80 -15.96
C ASN A 669 -42.88 -8.27 -16.08
N LYS A 670 -42.98 -7.54 -14.97
CA LYS A 670 -42.97 -6.06 -14.96
C LYS A 670 -41.68 -5.44 -15.52
N ASN A 671 -40.56 -6.17 -15.50
CA ASN A 671 -39.30 -5.73 -16.09
C ASN A 671 -39.20 -6.02 -17.60
N LEU A 672 -40.20 -6.70 -18.19
CA LEU A 672 -40.29 -7.01 -19.63
C LEU A 672 -41.13 -5.98 -20.40
N THR A 673 -41.79 -5.04 -19.72
CA THR A 673 -42.67 -4.07 -20.36
C THR A 673 -41.90 -2.85 -20.86
N THR A 674 -42.15 -2.45 -22.11
CA THR A 674 -41.61 -1.24 -22.76
C THR A 674 -42.58 -0.04 -22.72
N THR A 675 -43.70 -0.17 -21.98
CA THR A 675 -44.78 0.82 -21.89
C THR A 675 -44.55 1.86 -20.80
N GLY A 676 -45.13 3.05 -20.97
CA GLY A 676 -44.98 4.18 -20.06
C GLY A 676 -43.71 5.00 -20.32
N GLY A 677 -43.18 5.64 -19.28
CA GLY A 677 -42.00 6.50 -19.39
C GLY A 677 -41.02 6.33 -18.24
N HIS A 678 -39.75 6.12 -18.54
CA HIS A 678 -38.66 5.88 -17.57
C HIS A 678 -37.41 6.72 -17.93
N TYR A 679 -36.48 6.83 -16.99
CA TYR A 679 -35.18 7.47 -17.23
C TYR A 679 -34.30 6.58 -18.14
N PHE A 680 -33.17 7.09 -18.63
CA PHE A 680 -32.20 6.30 -19.39
C PHE A 680 -30.79 6.89 -19.25
N LEU A 681 -29.77 6.06 -19.37
CA LEU A 681 -28.36 6.46 -19.38
C LEU A 681 -27.67 5.84 -20.59
N PRO A 682 -27.36 6.61 -21.65
CA PRO A 682 -26.57 6.09 -22.77
C PRO A 682 -25.24 5.52 -22.28
N TRP A 683 -24.87 4.35 -22.78
CA TRP A 683 -23.71 3.56 -22.40
C TRP A 683 -22.77 3.39 -23.59
N LEU A 684 -21.50 3.77 -23.41
CA LEU A 684 -20.51 3.73 -24.49
C LEU A 684 -20.25 2.28 -24.93
N LYS A 685 -20.44 1.97 -26.22
CA LYS A 685 -20.40 0.60 -26.79
C LYS A 685 -19.05 -0.11 -26.55
N SER A 686 -17.95 0.60 -26.71
CA SER A 686 -16.57 0.13 -26.47
C SER A 686 -15.91 0.92 -25.32
N PRO A 687 -14.87 0.39 -24.64
CA PRO A 687 -14.09 1.20 -23.71
C PRO A 687 -13.27 2.25 -24.45
N ALA A 688 -13.04 3.40 -23.83
CA ALA A 688 -12.30 4.53 -24.37
C ALA A 688 -10.76 4.33 -24.37
N TRP A 689 -10.27 3.39 -23.56
CA TRP A 689 -8.89 2.91 -23.50
C TRP A 689 -8.83 1.51 -22.86
#